data_AF-A0A669D8A3-F1
#
_entry.id   AF-A0A669D8A3-F1
#
_cell.length_a   1.000
_cell.length_b   1.000
_cell.length_c   1.000
_cell.angle_alpha   90.00
_cell.angle_beta   90.00
_cell.angle_gamma   90.00
#
_symmetry.space_group_name_H-M   'P 1'
#
loop_
_entity.id
_entity.type
_entity.pdbx_description
1 polymer ?
#
loop_
_entity_poly.entity_id
_entity_poly.type
_entity_poly.pdbx_seq_one_letter_code
_entity_poly.pdbx_strand_id
1 'polypeptide(L)'
;MSSTTPPSAQPSKKGRKPEKSEVMADSVPATNEELRSKIMDLQIELQQERGKVCKLRERLQEQRQARELEQHKHAVALTDLRAKLHEEKLREIAAIRETLARQHEAELARTIKIRDTEVQRLQGLVNALRDGAADKLKNALLAEAREEARRAFDGERIKLQQEIQEQKMARKQAEEALANALQADKAKAADLRTAYQQHQDEVHRIKRDCEKDIRRLMDELKAKDRVVCALEKELGLQAGYAQKLQLQKEALDEQLGQVREAERHNHGSPKREVVPGLGENSDLLNNQLKIAELHSVIRKLEDRNALLADERNELLKRVREAESQMKPMFEKNKRLSKKNDDLLQTLQRMEEKLKNLSRENAEMVSAQMKRPSSLTDLTHAHEEQEVEFLKLQVAEQRGIIDELTQVRTGSHKPFKLPKTYFGFDEESIDSETSSLTSYNTDLTDRTPATPEEDLEESVSREESELRFRQLTREYQALQRAYALLQEQTGGSLDAEREARVRICCHLPNDSKWVEEKQYLLRTNQELREKQAESRLQAEVQDARDQNELLEFRVLELEERERRSPALNLHMSAFPENSSSALQVYCHQEGVKDVIIPELMKKLDILGDNGNLRNEEQVAVIQAGTVISLCEKWLKQIDSTEAALTQKMIDLENDKELFSKQKGFLEEELDYRKQALDQAYMRIEELEATLYSALQQEQPACQAVAESLTDRQREELRLAVDKLRRQILRQSRQYDSQILQERMELLQQAQQRIRELEDRIDLQKRQIKEIEEKVHTQI
;
A
#
# COMPACT_ATOMS: atom_id res chain seq x y z
N MET A 1 -20.12 49.58 -19.61
CA MET A 1 -18.70 49.58 -19.22
C MET A 1 -17.90 49.93 -20.47
N SER A 2 -18.02 51.16 -20.98
CA SER A 2 -17.34 52.39 -20.47
C SER A 2 -15.86 52.31 -20.82
N SER A 3 -15.45 52.88 -21.97
CA SER A 3 -14.70 54.16 -22.05
C SER A 3 -13.23 54.02 -21.59
N THR A 4 -12.23 54.68 -22.18
CA THR A 4 -12.17 56.14 -22.36
C THR A 4 -11.05 56.54 -23.33
N THR A 5 -11.29 57.52 -24.19
CA THR A 5 -10.29 58.20 -25.04
C THR A 5 -9.83 59.50 -24.36
N PRO A 6 -8.56 59.94 -24.51
CA PRO A 6 -8.20 61.36 -24.40
C PRO A 6 -7.68 61.97 -25.73
N PRO A 7 -7.66 63.32 -25.86
CA PRO A 7 -7.80 63.96 -27.17
C PRO A 7 -6.58 64.74 -27.70
N SER A 8 -6.75 65.24 -28.94
CA SER A 8 -5.83 66.14 -29.67
C SER A 8 -5.81 67.57 -29.11
N ALA A 9 -4.68 68.28 -29.26
CA ALA A 9 -4.53 69.71 -29.02
C ALA A 9 -3.63 70.39 -30.07
N GLN A 10 -3.80 71.71 -30.25
CA GLN A 10 -3.46 72.48 -31.46
C GLN A 10 -2.06 73.17 -31.47
N PRO A 11 -1.60 73.75 -32.61
CA PRO A 11 -0.19 74.04 -32.86
C PRO A 11 0.29 75.45 -32.44
N SER A 12 1.60 75.60 -32.28
CA SER A 12 2.28 76.88 -32.05
C SER A 12 3.22 77.27 -33.20
N LYS A 13 3.02 78.46 -33.80
CA LYS A 13 3.96 79.08 -34.75
C LYS A 13 4.88 80.07 -34.03
N LYS A 14 6.19 79.98 -34.28
CA LYS A 14 7.16 81.10 -34.27
C LYS A 14 8.38 80.67 -35.06
N GLY A 15 8.96 81.55 -35.87
CA GLY A 15 9.99 81.17 -36.84
C GLY A 15 11.25 82.03 -36.78
N ARG A 16 12.29 81.56 -37.47
CA ARG A 16 13.38 82.38 -38.03
C ARG A 16 14.06 81.61 -39.17
N LYS A 17 14.39 82.32 -40.24
CA LYS A 17 15.31 81.94 -41.33
C LYS A 17 16.48 82.96 -41.29
N PRO A 18 17.58 82.79 -42.05
CA PRO A 18 18.18 81.55 -42.60
C PRO A 18 19.71 81.46 -42.32
N GLU A 19 20.37 80.34 -42.67
CA GLU A 19 21.71 80.43 -43.27
C GLU A 19 22.06 79.22 -44.18
N LYS A 20 23.03 79.45 -45.05
CA LYS A 20 23.29 78.82 -46.37
C LYS A 20 23.60 77.30 -46.38
N SER A 21 23.10 76.61 -47.42
CA SER A 21 23.84 75.55 -48.14
C SER A 21 23.14 75.15 -49.44
N GLU A 22 23.52 75.77 -50.57
CA GLU A 22 22.95 75.54 -51.91
C GLU A 22 23.40 74.22 -52.59
N VAL A 23 24.08 73.32 -51.87
CA VAL A 23 24.53 72.02 -52.39
C VAL A 23 23.55 70.87 -52.06
N MET A 24 22.51 71.12 -51.26
CA MET A 24 21.50 70.10 -50.89
C MET A 24 20.19 70.16 -51.71
N ALA A 25 20.08 71.04 -52.71
CA ALA A 25 18.83 71.21 -53.45
C ALA A 25 18.44 69.98 -54.29
N ASP A 26 19.42 69.31 -54.91
CA ASP A 26 19.20 68.13 -55.78
C ASP A 26 19.15 66.79 -55.01
N SER A 27 19.67 66.72 -53.78
CA SER A 27 19.61 65.50 -52.96
C SER A 27 18.25 65.32 -52.27
N VAL A 28 17.56 66.41 -51.92
CA VAL A 28 16.23 66.37 -51.29
C VAL A 28 15.13 65.74 -52.18
N PRO A 29 15.00 66.03 -53.49
CA PRO A 29 14.01 65.33 -54.33
C PRO A 29 14.36 63.86 -54.52
N ALA A 30 15.64 63.50 -54.69
CA ALA A 30 16.07 62.11 -54.84
C ALA A 30 15.75 61.26 -53.58
N THR A 31 16.10 61.76 -52.39
CA THR A 31 15.77 61.10 -51.11
C THR A 31 14.26 61.01 -50.86
N ASN A 32 13.46 61.97 -51.30
CA ASN A 32 12.00 61.88 -51.22
C ASN A 32 11.42 60.80 -52.15
N GLU A 33 11.99 60.61 -53.34
CA GLU A 33 11.57 59.54 -54.26
C GLU A 33 11.99 58.16 -53.73
N GLU A 34 13.18 58.05 -53.14
CA GLU A 34 13.66 56.85 -52.46
C GLU A 34 12.77 56.47 -51.26
N LEU A 35 12.32 57.47 -50.47
CA LEU A 35 11.36 57.27 -49.39
C LEU A 35 9.99 56.83 -49.90
N ARG A 36 9.53 57.35 -51.06
CA ARG A 36 8.28 56.90 -51.71
C ARG A 36 8.37 55.44 -52.15
N SER A 37 9.49 55.03 -52.76
CA SER A 37 9.74 53.62 -53.10
C SER A 37 9.68 52.75 -51.85
N LYS A 38 10.45 53.10 -50.81
CA LYS A 38 10.48 52.36 -49.53
C LYS A 38 9.09 52.24 -48.88
N ILE A 39 8.25 53.28 -48.95
CA ILE A 39 6.86 53.22 -48.46
C ILE A 39 6.01 52.25 -49.32
N MET A 40 6.19 52.24 -50.63
CA MET A 40 5.49 51.33 -51.54
C MET A 40 5.92 49.86 -51.32
N ASP A 41 7.22 49.61 -51.15
CA ASP A 41 7.77 48.29 -50.84
C ASP A 41 7.22 47.77 -49.50
N LEU A 42 7.24 48.59 -48.44
CA LEU A 42 6.63 48.28 -47.14
C LEU A 42 5.11 48.03 -47.21
N GLN A 43 4.38 48.73 -48.10
CA GLN A 43 2.96 48.46 -48.34
C GLN A 43 2.74 47.11 -49.03
N ILE A 44 3.59 46.73 -49.99
CA ILE A 44 3.56 45.44 -50.66
C ILE A 44 3.87 44.32 -49.66
N GLU A 45 4.93 44.46 -48.87
CA GLU A 45 5.30 43.52 -47.81
C GLU A 45 4.15 43.34 -46.79
N LEU A 46 3.56 44.43 -46.29
CA LEU A 46 2.42 44.37 -45.37
C LEU A 46 1.23 43.62 -45.98
N GLN A 47 0.96 43.78 -47.28
CA GLN A 47 -0.12 43.08 -47.97
C GLN A 47 0.21 41.60 -48.21
N GLN A 48 1.47 41.25 -48.46
CA GLN A 48 1.93 39.86 -48.50
C GLN A 48 1.82 39.19 -47.12
N GLU A 49 2.23 39.86 -46.04
CA GLU A 49 2.11 39.36 -44.67
C GLU A 49 0.64 39.16 -44.26
N ARG A 50 -0.26 40.09 -44.63
CA ARG A 50 -1.71 39.88 -44.46
C ARG A 50 -2.20 38.62 -45.18
N GLY A 51 -1.72 38.38 -46.40
CA GLY A 51 -2.01 37.14 -47.15
C GLY A 51 -1.48 35.87 -46.47
N LYS A 52 -0.28 35.92 -45.89
CA LYS A 52 0.29 34.82 -45.09
C LYS A 52 -0.54 34.57 -43.81
N VAL A 53 -0.94 35.63 -43.10
CA VAL A 53 -1.79 35.54 -41.90
C VAL A 53 -3.16 34.93 -42.20
N CYS A 54 -3.81 35.27 -43.32
CA CYS A 54 -5.06 34.63 -43.74
C CYS A 54 -4.88 33.11 -43.94
N LYS A 55 -3.86 32.69 -44.70
CA LYS A 55 -3.55 31.26 -44.91
C LYS A 55 -3.20 30.51 -43.62
N LEU A 56 -2.56 31.19 -42.66
CA LEU A 56 -2.29 30.62 -41.33
C LEU A 56 -3.57 30.47 -40.50
N ARG A 57 -4.55 31.38 -40.63
CA ARG A 57 -5.87 31.24 -39.99
C ARG A 57 -6.67 30.07 -40.58
N GLU A 58 -6.67 29.92 -41.90
CA GLU A 58 -7.30 28.78 -42.60
C GLU A 58 -6.71 27.46 -42.11
N ARG A 59 -5.38 27.30 -42.16
CA ARG A 59 -4.67 26.11 -41.64
C ARG A 59 -4.93 25.85 -40.15
N LEU A 60 -5.06 26.89 -39.33
CA LEU A 60 -5.40 26.75 -37.91
C LEU A 60 -6.84 26.23 -37.73
N GLN A 61 -7.77 26.63 -38.60
CA GLN A 61 -9.15 26.16 -38.59
C GLN A 61 -9.27 24.72 -39.10
N GLU A 62 -8.55 24.35 -40.16
CA GLU A 62 -8.40 22.97 -40.63
C GLU A 62 -7.84 22.06 -39.51
N GLN A 63 -6.78 22.50 -38.80
CA GLN A 63 -6.23 21.75 -37.68
C GLN A 63 -7.19 21.63 -36.49
N ARG A 64 -8.11 22.57 -36.28
CA ARG A 64 -9.17 22.44 -35.25
C ARG A 64 -10.19 21.38 -35.67
N GLN A 65 -10.71 21.47 -36.89
CA GLN A 65 -11.67 20.49 -37.44
C GLN A 65 -11.09 19.06 -37.46
N ALA A 66 -9.80 18.90 -37.79
CA ALA A 66 -9.12 17.60 -37.73
C ALA A 66 -9.09 17.02 -36.30
N ARG A 67 -8.77 17.85 -35.30
CA ARG A 67 -8.77 17.43 -33.88
C ARG A 67 -10.18 17.13 -33.37
N GLU A 68 -11.19 17.87 -33.79
CA GLU A 68 -12.60 17.64 -33.45
C GLU A 68 -13.10 16.30 -34.04
N LEU A 69 -12.77 16.02 -35.30
CA LEU A 69 -13.10 14.74 -35.95
C LEU A 69 -12.39 13.54 -35.28
N GLU A 70 -11.14 13.71 -34.88
CA GLU A 70 -10.36 12.70 -34.16
C GLU A 70 -10.94 12.43 -32.76
N GLN A 71 -11.30 13.50 -32.02
CA GLN A 71 -12.01 13.38 -30.74
C GLN A 71 -13.37 12.70 -30.90
N HIS A 72 -14.13 13.00 -31.96
CA HIS A 72 -15.41 12.35 -32.23
C HIS A 72 -15.23 10.85 -32.52
N LYS A 73 -14.23 10.46 -33.33
CA LYS A 73 -13.88 9.04 -33.55
C LYS A 73 -13.52 8.32 -32.25
N HIS A 74 -12.74 8.94 -31.36
CA HIS A 74 -12.44 8.37 -30.05
C HIS A 74 -13.67 8.26 -29.15
N ALA A 75 -14.60 9.23 -29.20
CA ALA A 75 -15.85 9.15 -28.46
C ALA A 75 -16.72 7.97 -28.91
N VAL A 76 -16.88 7.78 -30.23
CA VAL A 76 -17.62 6.64 -30.81
C VAL A 76 -16.97 5.30 -30.45
N ALA A 77 -15.64 5.18 -30.57
CA ALA A 77 -14.93 3.96 -30.19
C ALA A 77 -15.10 3.63 -28.69
N LEU A 78 -15.16 4.63 -27.81
CA LEU A 78 -15.43 4.44 -26.38
C LEU A 78 -16.89 4.05 -26.09
N THR A 79 -17.87 4.57 -26.83
CA THR A 79 -19.27 4.12 -26.69
C THR A 79 -19.47 2.70 -27.20
N ASP A 80 -18.85 2.34 -28.33
CA ASP A 80 -18.91 0.99 -28.89
C ASP A 80 -18.25 -0.03 -27.96
N LEU A 81 -17.11 0.31 -27.35
CA LEU A 81 -16.43 -0.55 -26.38
C LEU A 81 -17.28 -0.78 -25.12
N ARG A 82 -17.91 0.29 -24.58
CA ARG A 82 -18.84 0.17 -23.44
C ARG A 82 -20.04 -0.71 -23.78
N ALA A 83 -20.63 -0.52 -24.97
CA ALA A 83 -21.76 -1.33 -25.41
C ALA A 83 -21.40 -2.82 -25.52
N LYS A 84 -20.24 -3.14 -26.10
CA LYS A 84 -19.74 -4.53 -26.20
C LYS A 84 -19.47 -5.16 -24.84
N LEU A 85 -18.80 -4.43 -23.93
CA LEU A 85 -18.50 -4.92 -22.59
C LEU A 85 -19.76 -5.11 -21.74
N HIS A 86 -20.77 -4.24 -21.92
CA HIS A 86 -22.08 -4.42 -21.30
C HIS A 86 -22.81 -5.66 -21.87
N GLU A 87 -22.74 -5.88 -23.18
CA GLU A 87 -23.32 -7.08 -23.82
C GLU A 87 -22.60 -8.38 -23.41
N GLU A 88 -21.28 -8.34 -23.25
CA GLU A 88 -20.47 -9.44 -22.69
C GLU A 88 -20.87 -9.74 -21.24
N LYS A 89 -20.93 -8.72 -20.36
CA LYS A 89 -21.41 -8.84 -18.99
C LYS A 89 -22.83 -9.44 -18.91
N LEU A 90 -23.75 -9.03 -19.79
CA LEU A 90 -25.10 -9.61 -19.87
C LEU A 90 -25.08 -11.08 -20.34
N ARG A 91 -24.24 -11.42 -21.32
CA ARG A 91 -24.07 -12.81 -21.79
C ARG A 91 -23.46 -13.72 -20.72
N GLU A 92 -22.49 -13.25 -19.96
CA GLU A 92 -21.91 -13.98 -18.82
C GLU A 92 -22.93 -14.18 -17.69
N ILE A 93 -23.66 -13.12 -17.30
CA ILE A 93 -24.75 -13.23 -16.30
C ILE A 93 -25.83 -14.22 -16.77
N ALA A 94 -26.19 -14.22 -18.05
CA ALA A 94 -27.14 -15.19 -18.60
C ALA A 94 -26.60 -16.63 -18.54
N ALA A 95 -25.34 -16.85 -18.91
CA ALA A 95 -24.69 -18.17 -18.83
C ALA A 95 -24.60 -18.70 -17.39
N ILE A 96 -24.26 -17.85 -16.42
CA ILE A 96 -24.20 -18.20 -14.98
C ILE A 96 -25.60 -18.52 -14.44
N ARG A 97 -26.63 -17.75 -14.85
CA ARG A 97 -28.03 -18.06 -14.48
C ARG A 97 -28.47 -19.41 -15.05
N GLU A 98 -28.11 -19.72 -16.28
CA GLU A 98 -28.48 -20.99 -16.91
C GLU A 98 -27.73 -22.19 -16.29
N THR A 99 -26.45 -22.05 -15.94
CA THR A 99 -25.72 -23.11 -15.22
C THR A 99 -26.29 -23.34 -13.83
N LEU A 100 -26.63 -22.28 -13.09
CA LEU A 100 -27.25 -22.38 -11.76
C LEU A 100 -28.66 -22.99 -11.84
N ALA A 101 -29.46 -22.63 -12.84
CA ALA A 101 -30.78 -23.23 -13.07
C ALA A 101 -30.65 -24.74 -13.36
N ARG A 102 -29.74 -25.14 -14.27
CA ARG A 102 -29.47 -26.56 -14.57
C ARG A 102 -28.93 -27.32 -13.36
N GLN A 103 -28.13 -26.69 -12.50
CA GLN A 103 -27.69 -27.27 -11.22
C GLN A 103 -28.87 -27.49 -10.27
N HIS A 104 -29.75 -26.49 -10.12
CA HIS A 104 -30.93 -26.57 -9.26
C HIS A 104 -31.91 -27.67 -9.73
N GLU A 105 -32.19 -27.76 -11.04
CA GLU A 105 -32.99 -28.85 -11.61
C GLU A 105 -32.36 -30.23 -11.34
N ALA A 106 -31.04 -30.36 -11.46
CA ALA A 106 -30.32 -31.60 -11.15
C ALA A 106 -30.32 -31.93 -9.64
N GLU A 107 -30.37 -30.94 -8.75
CA GLU A 107 -30.54 -31.13 -7.31
C GLU A 107 -31.97 -31.51 -6.93
N LEU A 108 -32.97 -30.87 -7.53
CA LEU A 108 -34.38 -31.25 -7.39
C LEU A 108 -34.61 -32.69 -7.87
N ALA A 109 -34.13 -33.05 -9.05
CA ALA A 109 -34.27 -34.41 -9.58
C ALA A 109 -33.59 -35.47 -8.69
N ARG A 110 -32.40 -35.17 -8.14
CA ARG A 110 -31.72 -36.03 -7.15
C ARG A 110 -32.53 -36.15 -5.86
N THR A 111 -33.07 -35.05 -5.35
CA THR A 111 -33.85 -35.01 -4.12
C THR A 111 -35.18 -35.76 -4.25
N ILE A 112 -35.90 -35.57 -5.37
CA ILE A 112 -37.10 -36.33 -5.71
C ILE A 112 -36.79 -37.82 -5.75
N LYS A 113 -35.73 -38.24 -6.46
CA LYS A 113 -35.35 -39.65 -6.53
C LYS A 113 -35.05 -40.27 -5.16
N ILE A 114 -34.36 -39.54 -4.27
CA ILE A 114 -34.10 -39.98 -2.89
C ILE A 114 -35.42 -40.13 -2.11
N ARG A 115 -36.31 -39.13 -2.20
CA ARG A 115 -37.63 -39.17 -1.55
C ARG A 115 -38.50 -40.32 -2.06
N ASP A 116 -38.53 -40.56 -3.36
CA ASP A 116 -39.30 -41.67 -3.96
C ASP A 116 -38.77 -43.03 -3.49
N THR A 117 -37.44 -43.21 -3.41
CA THR A 117 -36.86 -44.43 -2.86
C THR A 117 -37.18 -44.63 -1.38
N GLU A 118 -37.19 -43.55 -0.58
CA GLU A 118 -37.52 -43.62 0.84
C GLU A 118 -39.02 -43.87 1.07
N VAL A 119 -39.90 -43.27 0.26
CA VAL A 119 -41.34 -43.55 0.27
C VAL A 119 -41.61 -45.01 -0.08
N GLN A 120 -40.94 -45.55 -1.12
CA GLN A 120 -41.05 -46.98 -1.46
C GLN A 120 -40.56 -47.89 -0.33
N ARG A 121 -39.44 -47.54 0.32
CA ARG A 121 -38.89 -48.28 1.46
C ARG A 121 -39.85 -48.29 2.65
N LEU A 122 -40.33 -47.12 3.08
CA LEU A 122 -41.30 -46.97 4.17
C LEU A 122 -42.62 -47.70 3.87
N GLN A 123 -43.12 -47.63 2.64
CA GLN A 123 -44.30 -48.37 2.20
C GLN A 123 -44.10 -49.89 2.33
N GLY A 124 -42.93 -50.40 1.98
CA GLY A 124 -42.55 -51.80 2.17
C GLY A 124 -42.52 -52.23 3.64
N LEU A 125 -41.95 -51.40 4.53
CA LEU A 125 -41.94 -51.64 5.98
C LEU A 125 -43.36 -51.65 6.58
N VAL A 126 -44.21 -50.71 6.16
CA VAL A 126 -45.62 -50.63 6.59
C VAL A 126 -46.41 -51.87 6.14
N ASN A 127 -46.18 -52.37 4.93
CA ASN A 127 -46.82 -53.60 4.45
C ASN A 127 -46.36 -54.83 5.26
N ALA A 128 -45.06 -54.97 5.53
CA ALA A 128 -44.53 -56.05 6.35
C ALA A 128 -45.05 -56.04 7.80
N LEU A 129 -45.34 -54.86 8.37
CA LEU A 129 -46.04 -54.73 9.65
C LEU A 129 -47.49 -55.19 9.57
N ARG A 130 -48.23 -54.82 8.52
CA ARG A 130 -49.63 -55.24 8.30
C ARG A 130 -49.77 -56.75 8.14
N ASP A 131 -48.79 -57.40 7.50
CA ASP A 131 -48.75 -58.85 7.31
C ASP A 131 -48.30 -59.61 8.58
N GLY A 132 -48.11 -58.93 9.72
CA GLY A 132 -47.72 -59.54 10.99
C GLY A 132 -46.26 -60.02 11.07
N ALA A 133 -45.41 -59.65 10.11
CA ALA A 133 -44.05 -60.18 9.96
C ALA A 133 -42.99 -59.43 10.81
N ALA A 134 -43.33 -59.06 12.05
CA ALA A 134 -42.53 -58.17 12.90
C ALA A 134 -41.07 -58.63 13.14
N ASP A 135 -40.83 -59.94 13.31
CA ASP A 135 -39.46 -60.46 13.48
C ASP A 135 -38.63 -60.38 12.18
N LYS A 136 -39.27 -60.52 11.01
CA LYS A 136 -38.60 -60.34 9.72
C LYS A 136 -38.26 -58.86 9.50
N LEU A 137 -39.17 -57.96 9.88
CA LEU A 137 -38.95 -56.51 9.85
C LEU A 137 -37.76 -56.10 10.74
N LYS A 138 -37.73 -56.58 11.99
CA LYS A 138 -36.63 -56.30 12.94
C LYS A 138 -35.28 -56.76 12.40
N ASN A 139 -35.23 -57.94 11.81
CA ASN A 139 -34.00 -58.47 11.19
C ASN A 139 -33.60 -57.69 9.92
N ALA A 140 -34.58 -57.26 9.11
CA ALA A 140 -34.33 -56.42 7.94
C ALA A 140 -33.74 -55.05 8.31
N LEU A 141 -34.34 -54.36 9.30
CA LEU A 141 -33.84 -53.07 9.80
C LEU A 141 -32.44 -53.17 10.43
N LEU A 142 -32.15 -54.26 11.16
CA LEU A 142 -30.81 -54.52 11.70
C LEU A 142 -29.78 -54.85 10.63
N ALA A 143 -30.18 -55.47 9.51
CA ALA A 143 -29.30 -55.68 8.36
C ALA A 143 -29.08 -54.38 7.59
N GLU A 144 -30.12 -53.57 7.41
CA GLU A 144 -30.07 -52.26 6.74
C GLU A 144 -29.13 -51.29 7.50
N ALA A 145 -29.30 -51.13 8.81
CA ALA A 145 -28.41 -50.29 9.63
C ALA A 145 -26.94 -50.72 9.58
N ARG A 146 -26.67 -52.03 9.46
CA ARG A 146 -25.29 -52.55 9.30
C ARG A 146 -24.71 -52.27 7.92
N GLU A 147 -25.50 -52.41 6.87
CA GLU A 147 -25.07 -52.10 5.51
C GLU A 147 -24.94 -50.59 5.28
N GLU A 148 -25.75 -49.76 5.94
CA GLU A 148 -25.63 -48.31 5.91
C GLU A 148 -24.38 -47.82 6.64
N ALA A 149 -24.07 -48.35 7.83
CA ALA A 149 -22.81 -48.09 8.52
C ALA A 149 -21.57 -48.52 7.69
N ARG A 150 -21.66 -49.65 6.96
CA ARG A 150 -20.62 -50.08 6.01
C ARG A 150 -20.46 -49.11 4.85
N ARG A 151 -21.55 -48.71 4.20
CA ARG A 151 -21.52 -47.74 3.08
C ARG A 151 -21.02 -46.37 3.49
N ALA A 152 -21.36 -45.90 4.69
CA ALA A 152 -20.82 -44.66 5.25
C ALA A 152 -19.29 -44.75 5.40
N PHE A 153 -18.79 -45.81 6.04
CA PHE A 153 -17.35 -46.03 6.22
C PHE A 153 -16.59 -46.22 4.89
N ASP A 154 -17.13 -47.02 3.95
CA ASP A 154 -16.54 -47.19 2.62
C ASP A 154 -16.53 -45.86 1.83
N GLY A 155 -17.59 -45.05 1.96
CA GLY A 155 -17.70 -43.73 1.34
C GLY A 155 -16.69 -42.72 1.90
N GLU A 156 -16.50 -42.67 3.21
CA GLU A 156 -15.46 -41.86 3.85
C GLU A 156 -14.05 -42.32 3.47
N ARG A 157 -13.80 -43.64 3.45
CA ARG A 157 -12.52 -44.20 2.97
C ARG A 157 -12.21 -43.76 1.54
N ILE A 158 -13.20 -43.82 0.63
CA ILE A 158 -13.01 -43.41 -0.77
C ILE A 158 -12.74 -41.91 -0.88
N LYS A 159 -13.46 -41.06 -0.13
CA LYS A 159 -13.21 -39.61 -0.09
C LYS A 159 -11.79 -39.29 0.40
N LEU A 160 -11.37 -39.86 1.53
CA LEU A 160 -10.02 -39.66 2.07
C LEU A 160 -8.95 -40.20 1.11
N GLN A 161 -9.20 -41.30 0.40
CA GLN A 161 -8.30 -41.79 -0.66
C GLN A 161 -8.20 -40.82 -1.85
N GLN A 162 -9.31 -40.19 -2.25
CA GLN A 162 -9.32 -39.18 -3.30
C GLN A 162 -8.61 -37.89 -2.86
N GLU A 163 -8.89 -37.38 -1.66
CA GLU A 163 -8.19 -36.23 -1.07
C GLU A 163 -6.67 -36.48 -0.99
N ILE A 164 -6.23 -37.68 -0.58
CA ILE A 164 -4.80 -38.06 -0.59
C ILE A 164 -4.21 -38.05 -2.02
N GLN A 165 -4.98 -38.39 -3.05
CA GLN A 165 -4.52 -38.30 -4.46
C GLN A 165 -4.46 -36.86 -4.93
N GLU A 166 -5.46 -36.04 -4.64
CA GLU A 166 -5.51 -34.62 -4.98
C GLU A 166 -4.36 -33.84 -4.29
N GLN A 167 -4.11 -34.10 -3.00
CA GLN A 167 -2.98 -33.52 -2.26
C GLN A 167 -1.62 -33.96 -2.83
N LYS A 168 -1.47 -35.20 -3.32
CA LYS A 168 -0.25 -35.63 -4.02
C LYS A 168 -0.05 -34.89 -5.35
N MET A 169 -1.13 -34.64 -6.10
CA MET A 169 -1.06 -33.88 -7.35
C MET A 169 -0.74 -32.40 -7.10
N ALA A 170 -1.37 -31.78 -6.11
CA ALA A 170 -1.08 -30.40 -5.69
C ALA A 170 0.37 -30.26 -5.20
N ARG A 171 0.88 -31.21 -4.41
CA ARG A 171 2.27 -31.22 -3.97
C ARG A 171 3.24 -31.31 -5.14
N LYS A 172 2.96 -32.15 -6.14
CA LYS A 172 3.79 -32.26 -7.36
C LYS A 172 3.79 -30.97 -8.17
N GLN A 173 2.65 -30.29 -8.30
CA GLN A 173 2.57 -28.98 -8.96
C GLN A 173 3.36 -27.90 -8.21
N ALA A 174 3.33 -27.91 -6.87
CA ALA A 174 4.12 -27.01 -6.04
C ALA A 174 5.64 -27.29 -6.15
N GLU A 175 6.05 -28.57 -6.18
CA GLU A 175 7.43 -28.99 -6.44
C GLU A 175 7.92 -28.52 -7.82
N GLU A 176 7.10 -28.65 -8.87
CA GLU A 176 7.41 -28.18 -10.23
C GLU A 176 7.48 -26.63 -10.30
N ALA A 177 6.58 -25.92 -9.63
CA ALA A 177 6.61 -24.46 -9.54
C ALA A 177 7.88 -23.95 -8.82
N LEU A 178 8.28 -24.60 -7.72
CA LEU A 178 9.51 -24.28 -6.99
C LEU A 178 10.75 -24.52 -7.85
N ALA A 179 10.81 -25.64 -8.58
CA ALA A 179 11.92 -25.93 -9.50
C ALA A 179 12.06 -24.86 -10.60
N ASN A 180 10.94 -24.41 -11.17
CA ASN A 180 10.91 -23.34 -12.17
C ASN A 180 11.38 -21.99 -11.58
N ALA A 181 10.96 -21.65 -10.36
CA ALA A 181 11.40 -20.44 -9.66
C ALA A 181 12.92 -20.45 -9.40
N LEU A 182 13.46 -21.55 -8.88
CA LEU A 182 14.91 -21.72 -8.66
C LEU A 182 15.72 -21.63 -9.95
N GLN A 183 15.21 -22.17 -11.06
CA GLN A 183 15.85 -22.03 -12.37
C GLN A 183 15.83 -20.59 -12.87
N ALA A 184 14.72 -19.86 -12.70
CA ALA A 184 14.61 -18.45 -13.06
C ALA A 184 15.57 -17.58 -12.26
N ASP A 185 15.70 -17.80 -10.95
CA ASP A 185 16.63 -17.03 -10.10
C ASP A 185 18.10 -17.35 -10.40
N LYS A 186 18.40 -18.61 -10.73
CA LYS A 186 19.74 -18.99 -11.23
C LYS A 186 20.09 -18.28 -12.55
N ALA A 187 19.11 -18.09 -13.44
CA ALA A 187 19.27 -17.32 -14.68
C ALA A 187 19.49 -15.83 -14.39
N LYS A 188 18.63 -15.19 -13.59
CA LYS A 188 18.81 -13.78 -13.15
C LYS A 188 20.18 -13.54 -12.52
N ALA A 189 20.66 -14.47 -11.68
CA ALA A 189 21.98 -14.37 -11.06
C ALA A 189 23.13 -14.47 -12.09
N ALA A 190 22.95 -15.22 -13.18
CA ALA A 190 23.90 -15.26 -14.29
C ALA A 190 23.87 -13.97 -15.13
N ASP A 191 22.68 -13.43 -15.39
CA ASP A 191 22.49 -12.17 -16.11
C ASP A 191 23.11 -11.00 -15.33
N LEU A 192 22.90 -10.93 -14.01
CA LEU A 192 23.52 -9.93 -13.13
C LEU A 192 25.05 -10.01 -13.12
N ARG A 193 25.63 -11.21 -13.08
CA ARG A 193 27.10 -11.39 -13.21
C ARG A 193 27.60 -10.93 -14.58
N THR A 194 26.84 -11.21 -15.65
CA THR A 194 27.20 -10.81 -17.01
C THR A 194 27.12 -9.30 -17.20
N ALA A 195 26.07 -8.66 -16.69
CA ALA A 195 25.93 -7.20 -16.69
C ALA A 195 27.02 -6.51 -15.87
N TYR A 196 27.37 -7.06 -14.70
CA TYR A 196 28.50 -6.57 -13.90
C TYR A 196 29.82 -6.62 -14.68
N GLN A 197 30.12 -7.74 -15.35
CA GLN A 197 31.31 -7.85 -16.19
C GLN A 197 31.30 -6.84 -17.35
N GLN A 198 30.16 -6.67 -18.03
CA GLN A 198 30.03 -5.69 -19.11
C GLN A 198 30.26 -4.25 -18.61
N HIS A 199 29.71 -3.87 -17.45
CA HIS A 199 29.98 -2.58 -16.83
C HIS A 199 31.45 -2.40 -16.44
N GLN A 200 32.09 -3.45 -15.91
CA GLN A 200 33.52 -3.45 -15.61
C GLN A 200 34.35 -3.23 -16.87
N ASP A 201 34.03 -3.92 -17.98
CA ASP A 201 34.72 -3.78 -19.27
C ASP A 201 34.51 -2.38 -19.89
N GLU A 202 33.32 -1.80 -19.73
CA GLU A 202 33.01 -0.43 -20.16
C GLU A 202 33.83 0.60 -19.38
N VAL A 203 33.92 0.48 -18.06
CA VAL A 203 34.77 1.34 -17.22
C VAL A 203 36.24 1.24 -17.64
N HIS A 204 36.73 0.04 -17.97
CA HIS A 204 38.09 -0.12 -18.51
C HIS A 204 38.26 0.42 -19.94
N ARG A 205 37.19 0.51 -20.74
CA ARG A 205 37.23 1.17 -22.05
C ARG A 205 37.30 2.70 -21.88
N ILE A 206 36.37 3.28 -21.12
CA ILE A 206 36.32 4.72 -20.82
C ILE A 206 37.66 5.21 -20.25
N LYS A 207 38.23 4.51 -19.26
CA LYS A 207 39.56 4.86 -18.70
C LYS A 207 40.65 4.92 -19.79
N ARG A 208 40.74 3.90 -20.64
CA ARG A 208 41.73 3.84 -21.74
C ARG A 208 41.52 4.94 -22.78
N ASP A 209 40.28 5.34 -23.04
CA ASP A 209 39.98 6.39 -24.02
C ASP A 209 40.26 7.78 -23.43
N CYS A 210 39.87 8.04 -22.17
CA CYS A 210 40.29 9.24 -21.45
C CYS A 210 41.83 9.38 -21.36
N GLU A 211 42.57 8.29 -21.14
CA GLU A 211 44.03 8.31 -21.17
C GLU A 211 44.60 8.70 -22.54
N LYS A 212 43.99 8.26 -23.65
CA LYS A 212 44.40 8.67 -25.01
C LYS A 212 44.14 10.15 -25.23
N ASP A 213 42.96 10.64 -24.84
CA ASP A 213 42.60 12.04 -24.99
C ASP A 213 43.50 12.96 -24.15
N ILE A 214 43.82 12.57 -22.90
CA ILE A 214 44.79 13.30 -22.06
C ILE A 214 46.15 13.38 -22.75
N ARG A 215 46.66 12.27 -23.33
CA ARG A 215 47.92 12.28 -24.09
C ARG A 215 47.84 13.21 -25.31
N ARG A 216 46.75 13.15 -26.07
CA ARG A 216 46.51 14.01 -27.24
C ARG A 216 46.51 15.49 -26.86
N LEU A 217 45.77 15.85 -25.82
CA LEU A 217 45.68 17.23 -25.31
C LEU A 217 47.03 17.74 -24.76
N MET A 218 47.82 16.89 -24.09
CA MET A 218 49.18 17.25 -23.67
C MET A 218 50.11 17.54 -24.86
N ASP A 219 50.01 16.79 -25.95
CA ASP A 219 50.85 17.03 -27.14
C ASP A 219 50.37 18.24 -27.96
N GLU A 220 49.06 18.49 -28.01
CA GLU A 220 48.49 19.75 -28.51
C GLU A 220 48.94 20.96 -27.69
N LEU A 221 48.99 20.85 -26.35
CA LEU A 221 49.48 21.91 -25.47
C LEU A 221 50.95 22.22 -25.74
N LYS A 222 51.83 21.19 -25.73
CA LYS A 222 53.26 21.36 -26.07
C LYS A 222 53.46 21.95 -27.48
N ALA A 223 52.56 21.68 -28.42
CA ALA A 223 52.61 22.27 -29.76
C ALA A 223 52.26 23.76 -29.72
N LYS A 224 51.23 24.16 -28.96
CA LYS A 224 50.87 25.57 -28.72
C LYS A 224 51.97 26.32 -27.98
N ASP A 225 52.57 25.74 -26.94
CA ASP A 225 53.68 26.34 -26.20
C ASP A 225 54.87 26.67 -27.12
N ARG A 226 55.21 25.76 -28.05
CA ARG A 226 56.25 26.02 -29.06
C ARG A 226 55.90 27.19 -30.00
N VAL A 227 54.62 27.36 -30.35
CA VAL A 227 54.14 28.50 -31.15
C VAL A 227 54.19 29.80 -30.35
N VAL A 228 53.75 29.79 -29.08
CA VAL A 228 53.85 30.94 -28.17
C VAL A 228 55.30 31.39 -28.03
N CYS A 229 56.23 30.48 -27.69
CA CYS A 229 57.67 30.77 -27.59
C CYS A 229 58.29 31.29 -28.91
N ALA A 230 57.70 31.00 -30.08
CA ALA A 230 58.13 31.56 -31.36
C ALA A 230 57.61 33.00 -31.54
N LEU A 231 56.33 33.23 -31.26
CA LEU A 231 55.70 34.55 -31.31
C LEU A 231 56.33 35.53 -30.30
N GLU A 232 56.66 35.07 -29.08
CA GLU A 232 57.36 35.88 -28.08
C GLU A 232 58.75 36.35 -28.55
N LYS A 233 59.49 35.46 -29.24
CA LYS A 233 60.79 35.82 -29.84
C LYS A 233 60.64 36.81 -30.97
N GLU A 234 59.66 36.61 -31.85
CA GLU A 234 59.39 37.53 -32.96
C GLU A 234 58.93 38.91 -32.46
N LEU A 235 58.05 38.94 -31.45
CA LEU A 235 57.63 40.17 -30.78
C LEU A 235 58.81 40.88 -30.11
N GLY A 236 59.72 40.15 -29.46
CA GLY A 236 60.96 40.70 -28.89
C GLY A 236 61.88 41.33 -29.95
N LEU A 237 62.02 40.69 -31.12
CA LEU A 237 62.76 41.24 -32.26
C LEU A 237 62.08 42.49 -32.83
N GLN A 238 60.76 42.49 -32.98
CA GLN A 238 59.98 43.64 -33.43
C GLN A 238 60.08 44.82 -32.45
N ALA A 239 59.98 44.57 -31.14
CA ALA A 239 60.16 45.58 -30.10
C ALA A 239 61.58 46.19 -30.14
N GLY A 240 62.62 45.36 -30.28
CA GLY A 240 64.01 45.82 -30.44
C GLY A 240 64.23 46.63 -31.72
N TYR A 241 63.55 46.29 -32.82
CA TYR A 241 63.59 47.07 -34.06
C TYR A 241 62.86 48.42 -33.91
N ALA A 242 61.68 48.43 -33.28
CA ALA A 242 60.93 49.65 -32.98
C ALA A 242 61.73 50.59 -32.06
N GLN A 243 62.43 50.07 -31.05
CA GLN A 243 63.31 50.86 -30.19
C GLN A 243 64.48 51.50 -30.97
N LYS A 244 65.08 50.78 -31.92
CA LYS A 244 66.13 51.35 -32.79
C LYS A 244 65.59 52.48 -33.68
N LEU A 245 64.40 52.31 -34.25
CA LEU A 245 63.73 53.36 -35.02
C LEU A 245 63.38 54.58 -34.14
N GLN A 246 62.94 54.35 -32.90
CA GLN A 246 62.66 55.42 -31.95
C GLN A 246 63.93 56.22 -31.58
N LEU A 247 65.06 55.56 -31.33
CA LEU A 247 66.34 56.22 -31.09
C LEU A 247 66.85 56.99 -32.32
N GLN A 248 66.67 56.44 -33.53
CA GLN A 248 66.98 57.15 -34.78
C GLN A 248 66.07 58.38 -34.97
N LYS A 249 64.79 58.27 -34.62
CA LYS A 249 63.84 59.38 -34.63
C LYS A 249 64.25 60.45 -33.62
N GLU A 250 64.61 60.09 -32.39
CA GLU A 250 65.07 61.03 -31.35
C GLU A 250 66.34 61.76 -31.80
N ALA A 251 67.31 61.06 -32.39
CA ALA A 251 68.50 61.69 -32.98
C ALA A 251 68.18 62.63 -34.17
N LEU A 252 67.18 62.28 -35.00
CA LEU A 252 66.69 63.16 -36.07
C LEU A 252 65.88 64.36 -35.53
N ASP A 253 65.11 64.18 -34.46
CA ASP A 253 64.38 65.24 -33.77
C ASP A 253 65.36 66.20 -33.06
N GLU A 254 66.49 65.73 -32.53
CA GLU A 254 67.60 66.58 -32.05
C GLU A 254 68.27 67.37 -33.20
N GLN A 255 68.55 66.72 -34.32
CA GLN A 255 69.08 67.40 -35.52
C GLN A 255 68.08 68.44 -36.06
N LEU A 256 66.79 68.12 -36.10
CA LEU A 256 65.72 69.05 -36.47
C LEU A 256 65.53 70.16 -35.42
N GLY A 257 65.82 69.89 -34.14
CA GLY A 257 65.89 70.90 -33.09
C GLY A 257 67.00 71.91 -33.37
N GLN A 258 68.21 71.43 -33.63
CA GLN A 258 69.37 72.26 -34.02
C GLN A 258 69.11 73.06 -35.31
N VAL A 259 68.45 72.44 -36.30
CA VAL A 259 68.02 73.12 -37.54
C VAL A 259 66.95 74.18 -37.23
N ARG A 260 65.95 73.91 -36.38
CA ARG A 260 64.94 74.90 -35.97
C ARG A 260 65.50 76.04 -35.13
N GLU A 261 66.57 75.80 -34.38
CA GLU A 261 67.32 76.84 -33.68
C GLU A 261 68.13 77.71 -34.66
N ALA A 262 68.72 77.11 -35.70
CA ALA A 262 69.34 77.83 -36.81
C ALA A 262 68.32 78.62 -37.66
N GLU A 263 67.15 78.05 -37.94
CA GLU A 263 66.07 78.64 -38.75
C GLU A 263 65.33 79.81 -38.06
N ARG A 264 65.63 80.11 -36.78
CA ARG A 264 65.26 81.41 -36.19
C ARG A 264 65.98 82.60 -36.85
N HIS A 265 66.95 82.35 -37.74
CA HIS A 265 67.60 83.35 -38.57
C HIS A 265 67.46 83.01 -40.07
N ASN A 266 66.45 83.62 -40.71
CA ASN A 266 66.27 83.83 -42.17
C ASN A 266 65.79 82.67 -43.08
N HIS A 267 64.48 82.69 -43.36
CA HIS A 267 63.79 82.64 -44.66
C HIS A 267 64.26 81.73 -45.84
N GLY A 268 63.32 80.90 -46.37
CA GLY A 268 63.16 80.73 -47.84
C GLY A 268 62.85 79.32 -48.43
N SER A 269 61.64 79.13 -48.98
CA SER A 269 61.26 78.04 -49.96
C SER A 269 61.65 78.46 -51.41
N PRO A 270 61.72 77.58 -52.48
CA PRO A 270 60.71 76.55 -52.84
C PRO A 270 61.06 75.30 -53.78
N LYS A 271 60.22 74.23 -53.69
CA LYS A 271 59.59 73.33 -54.74
C LYS A 271 60.31 72.68 -55.98
N ARG A 272 59.89 71.39 -56.24
CA ARG A 272 59.73 70.59 -57.53
C ARG A 272 61.00 69.93 -58.17
N GLU A 273 60.98 68.78 -58.92
CA GLU A 273 59.95 67.80 -59.39
C GLU A 273 60.54 66.43 -59.90
N VAL A 274 59.72 65.34 -60.03
CA VAL A 274 59.78 64.15 -60.97
C VAL A 274 60.95 63.10 -60.86
N VAL A 275 60.80 61.80 -60.45
CA VAL A 275 60.15 60.58 -61.06
C VAL A 275 60.81 60.14 -62.40
N PRO A 276 61.02 58.84 -62.83
CA PRO A 276 60.42 57.53 -62.44
C PRO A 276 61.36 56.28 -62.31
N GLY A 277 60.80 55.08 -62.01
CA GLY A 277 61.14 53.88 -62.82
C GLY A 277 61.20 52.47 -62.20
N LEU A 278 60.16 51.66 -62.49
CA LEU A 278 60.17 50.19 -62.72
C LEU A 278 60.34 49.18 -61.55
N GLY A 279 59.47 48.16 -61.52
CA GLY A 279 59.56 47.03 -60.57
C GLY A 279 58.40 46.02 -60.53
N GLU A 280 57.26 46.27 -61.18
CA GLU A 280 56.12 45.33 -61.20
C GLU A 280 56.45 44.04 -61.97
N ASN A 281 56.49 42.89 -61.29
CA ASN A 281 56.29 41.54 -61.87
C ASN A 281 56.30 40.39 -60.85
N SER A 282 56.76 40.58 -59.60
CA SER A 282 56.81 39.49 -58.61
C SER A 282 55.47 39.17 -57.94
N ASP A 283 54.54 40.13 -57.90
CA ASP A 283 53.33 40.01 -57.07
C ASP A 283 52.22 39.15 -57.69
N LEU A 284 52.11 39.10 -59.02
CA LEU A 284 51.05 38.34 -59.70
C LEU A 284 51.14 36.82 -59.45
N LEU A 285 52.35 36.25 -59.40
CA LEU A 285 52.54 34.81 -59.20
C LEU A 285 52.27 34.40 -57.74
N ASN A 286 52.71 35.22 -56.78
CA ASN A 286 52.49 34.99 -55.35
C ASN A 286 50.99 35.13 -55.00
N ASN A 287 50.32 36.12 -55.58
CA ASN A 287 48.88 36.31 -55.44
C ASN A 287 48.06 35.14 -56.02
N GLN A 288 48.47 34.55 -57.16
CA GLN A 288 47.79 33.36 -57.72
C GLN A 288 47.85 32.15 -56.78
N LEU A 289 49.02 31.86 -56.17
CA LEU A 289 49.16 30.78 -55.20
C LEU A 289 48.30 31.05 -53.95
N LYS A 290 48.32 32.29 -53.44
CA LYS A 290 47.49 32.69 -52.30
C LYS A 290 45.99 32.52 -52.56
N ILE A 291 45.54 32.86 -53.76
CA ILE A 291 44.15 32.67 -54.22
C ILE A 291 43.81 31.17 -54.30
N ALA A 292 44.72 30.31 -54.78
CA ALA A 292 44.49 28.86 -54.82
C ALA A 292 44.41 28.22 -53.42
N GLU A 293 45.26 28.63 -52.47
CA GLU A 293 45.21 28.22 -51.07
C GLU A 293 43.88 28.63 -50.41
N LEU A 294 43.47 29.89 -50.59
CA LEU A 294 42.20 30.40 -50.08
C LEU A 294 41.01 29.63 -50.66
N HIS A 295 41.00 29.31 -51.96
CA HIS A 295 39.97 28.44 -52.56
C HIS A 295 40.01 26.98 -52.07
N SER A 296 41.11 26.49 -51.51
CA SER A 296 41.16 25.18 -50.85
C SER A 296 40.60 25.25 -49.43
N VAL A 297 40.91 26.32 -48.68
CA VAL A 297 40.36 26.57 -47.34
C VAL A 297 38.85 26.82 -47.40
N ILE A 298 38.38 27.63 -48.35
CA ILE A 298 36.94 27.88 -48.59
C ILE A 298 36.20 26.56 -48.80
N ARG A 299 36.67 25.69 -49.71
CA ARG A 299 36.04 24.37 -49.94
C ARG A 299 36.01 23.47 -48.69
N LYS A 300 37.11 23.40 -47.93
CA LYS A 300 37.12 22.66 -46.65
C LYS A 300 36.16 23.23 -45.62
N LEU A 301 35.96 24.55 -45.60
CA LEU A 301 34.97 25.20 -44.74
C LEU A 301 33.55 24.93 -45.25
N GLU A 302 33.30 24.95 -46.57
CA GLU A 302 32.03 24.59 -47.19
C GLU A 302 31.64 23.14 -46.87
N ASP A 303 32.56 22.17 -47.04
CA ASP A 303 32.36 20.76 -46.67
C ASP A 303 32.06 20.60 -45.17
N ARG A 304 32.80 21.31 -44.31
CA ARG A 304 32.56 21.32 -42.86
C ARG A 304 31.19 21.91 -42.52
N ASN A 305 30.75 22.94 -43.24
CA ASN A 305 29.47 23.61 -43.03
C ASN A 305 28.30 22.75 -43.53
N ALA A 306 28.49 21.97 -44.60
CA ALA A 306 27.53 20.96 -45.05
C ALA A 306 27.32 19.86 -43.99
N LEU A 307 28.40 19.30 -43.43
CA LEU A 307 28.31 18.33 -42.34
C LEU A 307 27.63 18.90 -41.08
N LEU A 308 27.93 20.14 -40.70
CA LEU A 308 27.25 20.82 -39.59
C LEU A 308 25.75 21.07 -39.89
N ALA A 309 25.38 21.32 -41.14
CA ALA A 309 23.98 21.43 -41.55
C ALA A 309 23.25 20.08 -41.44
N ASP A 310 23.89 18.97 -41.82
CA ASP A 310 23.35 17.62 -41.69
C ASP A 310 23.23 17.19 -40.22
N GLU A 311 24.25 17.42 -39.38
CA GLU A 311 24.19 17.22 -37.93
C GLU A 311 23.02 18.01 -37.31
N ARG A 312 22.85 19.28 -37.71
CA ARG A 312 21.76 20.15 -37.26
C ARG A 312 20.38 19.67 -37.74
N ASN A 313 20.29 19.08 -38.93
CA ASN A 313 19.04 18.50 -39.45
C ASN A 313 18.67 17.19 -38.73
N GLU A 314 19.64 16.35 -38.42
CA GLU A 314 19.45 15.11 -37.64
C GLU A 314 19.10 15.41 -36.17
N LEU A 315 19.70 16.44 -35.56
CA LEU A 315 19.26 16.94 -34.24
C LEU A 315 17.82 17.48 -34.28
N LEU A 316 17.44 18.25 -35.30
CA LEU A 316 16.04 18.70 -35.48
C LEU A 316 15.07 17.52 -35.67
N LYS A 317 15.50 16.43 -36.30
CA LYS A 317 14.70 15.21 -36.44
C LYS A 317 14.50 14.53 -35.08
N ARG A 318 15.56 14.37 -34.27
CA ARG A 318 15.46 13.82 -32.91
C ARG A 318 14.61 14.67 -31.98
N VAL A 319 14.67 15.99 -32.10
CA VAL A 319 13.78 16.91 -31.37
C VAL A 319 12.31 16.66 -31.74
N ARG A 320 11.98 16.55 -33.03
CA ARG A 320 10.61 16.21 -33.48
C ARG A 320 10.16 14.82 -33.03
N GLU A 321 11.06 13.85 -33.01
CA GLU A 321 10.78 12.51 -32.50
C GLU A 321 10.47 12.55 -30.99
N ALA A 322 11.27 13.27 -30.19
CA ALA A 322 11.04 13.48 -28.76
C ALA A 322 9.74 14.25 -28.48
N GLU A 323 9.46 15.32 -29.24
CA GLU A 323 8.19 16.05 -29.20
C GLU A 323 6.99 15.13 -29.52
N SER A 324 7.14 14.22 -30.50
CA SER A 324 6.09 13.27 -30.84
C SER A 324 5.80 12.26 -29.72
N GLN A 325 6.83 11.84 -28.97
CA GLN A 325 6.69 10.95 -27.81
C GLN A 325 6.13 11.67 -26.56
N MET A 326 6.44 12.96 -26.40
CA MET A 326 5.94 13.77 -25.29
C MET A 326 4.46 14.18 -25.45
N LYS A 327 3.97 14.31 -26.70
CA LYS A 327 2.57 14.64 -27.01
C LYS A 327 1.52 13.70 -26.36
N PRO A 328 1.57 12.36 -26.48
CA PRO A 328 0.62 11.48 -25.80
C PRO A 328 0.73 11.54 -24.27
N MET A 329 1.90 11.87 -23.71
CA MET A 329 2.06 12.09 -22.26
C MET A 329 1.35 13.37 -21.80
N PHE A 330 1.42 14.46 -22.56
CA PHE A 330 0.60 15.65 -22.29
C PHE A 330 -0.90 15.39 -22.43
N GLU A 331 -1.32 14.60 -23.42
CA GLU A 331 -2.72 14.20 -23.57
C GLU A 331 -3.20 13.30 -22.42
N LYS A 332 -2.36 12.38 -21.94
CA LYS A 332 -2.62 11.57 -20.73
C LYS A 332 -2.74 12.47 -19.51
N ASN A 333 -1.82 13.41 -19.30
CA ASN A 333 -1.85 14.35 -18.18
C ASN A 333 -3.12 15.22 -18.22
N LYS A 334 -3.49 15.76 -19.39
CA LYS A 334 -4.74 16.53 -19.57
C LYS A 334 -6.01 15.71 -19.27
N ARG A 335 -6.02 14.40 -19.59
CA ARG A 335 -7.13 13.51 -19.20
C ARG A 335 -7.18 13.28 -17.68
N LEU A 336 -6.03 13.20 -17.02
CA LEU A 336 -5.95 13.09 -15.55
C LEU A 336 -6.39 14.38 -14.87
N SER A 337 -5.96 15.56 -15.34
CA SER A 337 -6.46 16.85 -14.82
C SER A 337 -7.99 16.93 -14.91
N LYS A 338 -8.58 16.57 -16.06
CA LYS A 338 -10.04 16.55 -16.20
C LYS A 338 -10.72 15.58 -15.22
N LYS A 339 -10.14 14.38 -15.00
CA LYS A 339 -10.66 13.46 -13.97
C LYS A 339 -10.60 14.07 -12.57
N ASN A 340 -9.54 14.80 -12.24
CA ASN A 340 -9.45 15.51 -10.96
C ASN A 340 -10.53 16.60 -10.84
N ASP A 341 -10.79 17.36 -11.92
CA ASP A 341 -11.88 18.36 -11.94
C ASP A 341 -13.27 17.70 -11.74
N ASP A 342 -13.52 16.56 -12.39
CA ASP A 342 -14.77 15.79 -12.27
C ASP A 342 -14.94 15.20 -10.86
N LEU A 343 -13.84 14.76 -10.22
CA LEU A 343 -13.81 14.30 -8.83
C LEU A 343 -14.03 15.45 -7.83
N LEU A 344 -13.40 16.61 -8.04
CA LEU A 344 -13.59 17.81 -7.21
C LEU A 344 -15.05 18.27 -7.20
N GLN A 345 -15.72 18.31 -8.36
CA GLN A 345 -17.15 18.60 -8.42
C GLN A 345 -18.01 17.56 -7.70
N THR A 346 -17.56 16.30 -7.67
CA THR A 346 -18.29 15.22 -6.98
C THR A 346 -18.10 15.31 -5.46
N LEU A 347 -16.90 15.68 -5.00
CA LEU A 347 -16.60 16.02 -3.61
C LEU A 347 -17.49 17.17 -3.12
N GLN A 348 -17.54 18.29 -3.85
CA GLN A 348 -18.39 19.44 -3.51
C GLN A 348 -19.87 19.06 -3.33
N ARG A 349 -20.42 18.22 -4.21
CA ARG A 349 -21.80 17.69 -4.06
C ARG A 349 -21.99 16.82 -2.82
N MET A 350 -20.94 16.10 -2.38
CA MET A 350 -21.00 15.27 -1.17
C MET A 350 -20.83 16.11 0.10
N GLU A 351 -20.00 17.16 0.08
CA GLU A 351 -19.90 18.15 1.16
C GLU A 351 -21.23 18.89 1.39
N GLU A 352 -21.94 19.27 0.33
CA GLU A 352 -23.27 19.88 0.43
C GLU A 352 -24.30 18.92 1.05
N LYS A 353 -24.27 17.62 0.68
CA LYS A 353 -25.10 16.59 1.31
C LYS A 353 -24.77 16.42 2.80
N LEU A 354 -23.49 16.36 3.16
CA LEU A 354 -23.05 16.25 4.56
C LEU A 354 -23.46 17.47 5.39
N LYS A 355 -23.36 18.69 4.83
CA LYS A 355 -23.87 19.92 5.48
C LYS A 355 -25.38 19.88 5.73
N ASN A 356 -26.15 19.28 4.81
CA ASN A 356 -27.59 19.13 4.99
C ASN A 356 -27.94 18.06 6.03
N LEU A 357 -27.33 16.87 5.96
CA LEU A 357 -27.50 15.81 6.95
C LEU A 357 -27.05 16.24 8.36
N SER A 358 -25.96 17.00 8.47
CA SER A 358 -25.50 17.54 9.76
C SER A 358 -26.47 18.56 10.35
N ARG A 359 -27.19 19.33 9.52
CA ARG A 359 -28.24 20.25 9.96
C ARG A 359 -29.47 19.49 10.46
N GLU A 360 -29.93 18.51 9.69
CA GLU A 360 -31.06 17.63 10.03
C GLU A 360 -30.80 16.82 11.31
N ASN A 361 -29.58 16.31 11.49
CA ASN A 361 -29.21 15.56 12.70
C ASN A 361 -29.14 16.48 13.94
N ALA A 362 -28.69 17.73 13.80
CA ALA A 362 -28.74 18.72 14.89
C ALA A 362 -30.18 19.08 15.30
N GLU A 363 -31.11 19.13 14.34
CA GLU A 363 -32.54 19.32 14.59
C GLU A 363 -33.14 18.11 15.35
N MET A 364 -32.74 16.87 15.04
CA MET A 364 -33.17 15.67 15.78
C MET A 364 -32.60 15.58 17.20
N VAL A 365 -31.32 15.90 17.42
CA VAL A 365 -30.71 15.89 18.76
C VAL A 365 -31.40 16.91 19.69
N SER A 366 -31.75 18.08 19.17
CA SER A 366 -32.53 19.10 19.89
C SER A 366 -33.89 18.58 20.37
N ALA A 367 -34.54 17.68 19.60
CA ALA A 367 -35.80 17.05 19.99
C ALA A 367 -35.63 15.96 21.07
N GLN A 368 -34.49 15.27 21.14
CA GLN A 368 -34.25 14.16 22.08
C GLN A 368 -33.83 14.61 23.49
N MET A 369 -33.20 15.78 23.68
CA MET A 369 -32.70 16.24 24.99
C MET A 369 -33.79 16.58 26.05
N LYS A 370 -35.05 16.16 25.85
CA LYS A 370 -36.18 16.36 26.80
C LYS A 370 -36.59 15.11 27.59
N ARG A 371 -35.80 14.03 27.58
CA ARG A 371 -35.99 12.88 28.51
C ARG A 371 -34.64 12.39 29.07
N PRO A 372 -34.52 12.16 30.39
CA PRO A 372 -33.32 11.58 30.99
C PRO A 372 -33.36 10.04 30.92
N SER A 373 -32.20 9.43 30.68
CA SER A 373 -32.03 7.98 30.69
C SER A 373 -30.60 7.59 31.07
N SER A 374 -30.41 6.97 32.24
CA SER A 374 -29.20 6.25 32.63
C SER A 374 -29.58 4.81 33.00
N LEU A 375 -28.88 3.84 32.44
CA LEU A 375 -29.25 2.41 32.50
C LEU A 375 -29.12 1.78 33.89
N THR A 376 -28.48 2.46 34.83
CA THR A 376 -28.07 1.93 36.14
C THR A 376 -29.24 1.60 37.07
N ASP A 377 -30.37 2.30 36.94
CA ASP A 377 -31.51 2.14 37.86
C ASP A 377 -32.36 0.89 37.56
N LEU A 378 -32.30 0.38 36.32
CA LEU A 378 -33.05 -0.82 35.91
C LEU A 378 -32.47 -2.10 36.52
N THR A 379 -31.15 -2.17 36.69
CA THR A 379 -30.49 -3.35 37.28
C THR A 379 -30.83 -3.48 38.76
N HIS A 380 -30.68 -2.39 39.54
CA HIS A 380 -31.06 -2.40 40.95
C HIS A 380 -32.57 -2.60 41.18
N ALA A 381 -33.44 -2.00 40.35
CA ALA A 381 -34.89 -2.22 40.47
C ALA A 381 -35.30 -3.69 40.21
N HIS A 382 -34.55 -4.43 39.39
CA HIS A 382 -34.79 -5.86 39.17
C HIS A 382 -34.32 -6.71 40.36
N GLU A 383 -33.11 -6.44 40.87
CA GLU A 383 -32.55 -7.10 42.06
C GLU A 383 -33.42 -6.88 43.31
N GLU A 384 -33.92 -5.67 43.53
CA GLU A 384 -34.82 -5.38 44.67
C GLU A 384 -36.14 -6.14 44.59
N GLN A 385 -36.73 -6.31 43.40
CA GLN A 385 -37.96 -7.09 43.23
C GLN A 385 -37.74 -8.59 43.49
N GLU A 386 -36.59 -9.14 43.09
CA GLU A 386 -36.25 -10.55 43.32
C GLU A 386 -35.99 -10.82 44.81
N VAL A 387 -35.35 -9.88 45.51
CA VAL A 387 -35.15 -9.93 46.97
C VAL A 387 -36.48 -9.81 47.74
N GLU A 388 -37.40 -8.94 47.33
CA GLU A 388 -38.74 -8.86 47.94
C GLU A 388 -39.60 -10.11 47.69
N PHE A 389 -39.52 -10.70 46.49
CA PHE A 389 -40.18 -11.98 46.19
C PHE A 389 -39.68 -13.12 47.09
N LEU A 390 -38.35 -13.22 47.28
CA LEU A 390 -37.75 -14.22 48.17
C LEU A 390 -38.11 -13.99 49.65
N LYS A 391 -38.15 -12.73 50.11
CA LYS A 391 -38.64 -12.38 51.47
C LYS A 391 -40.09 -12.82 51.68
N LEU A 392 -40.97 -12.60 50.69
CA LEU A 392 -42.36 -12.99 50.76
C LEU A 392 -42.53 -14.51 50.84
N GLN A 393 -41.77 -15.26 50.03
CA GLN A 393 -41.76 -16.72 50.06
C GLN A 393 -41.24 -17.28 51.41
N VAL A 394 -40.23 -16.66 52.01
CA VAL A 394 -39.73 -17.02 53.36
C VAL A 394 -40.76 -16.69 54.44
N ALA A 395 -41.50 -15.59 54.32
CA ALA A 395 -42.58 -15.24 55.24
C ALA A 395 -43.75 -16.23 55.14
N GLU A 396 -44.13 -16.65 53.94
CA GLU A 396 -45.17 -17.66 53.69
C GLU A 396 -44.78 -19.03 54.25
N GLN A 397 -43.54 -19.49 53.98
CA GLN A 397 -43.01 -20.72 54.58
C GLN A 397 -42.99 -20.66 56.11
N ARG A 398 -42.71 -19.49 56.70
CA ARG A 398 -42.74 -19.30 58.16
C ARG A 398 -44.16 -19.32 58.72
N GLY A 399 -45.14 -18.75 58.02
CA GLY A 399 -46.56 -18.86 58.37
C GLY A 399 -47.03 -20.33 58.39
N ILE A 400 -46.66 -21.12 57.38
CA ILE A 400 -46.94 -22.56 57.32
C ILE A 400 -46.28 -23.31 58.50
N ILE A 401 -45.05 -22.97 58.86
CA ILE A 401 -44.34 -23.55 60.01
C ILE A 401 -45.06 -23.19 61.33
N ASP A 402 -45.51 -21.95 61.48
CA ASP A 402 -46.21 -21.50 62.69
C ASP A 402 -47.61 -22.15 62.81
N GLU A 403 -48.35 -22.31 61.71
CA GLU A 403 -49.61 -23.07 61.67
C GLU A 403 -49.41 -24.54 62.05
N LEU A 404 -48.43 -25.22 61.43
CA LEU A 404 -48.07 -26.61 61.76
C LEU A 404 -47.61 -26.77 63.22
N THR A 405 -47.02 -25.74 63.80
CA THR A 405 -46.61 -25.72 65.21
C THR A 405 -47.80 -25.51 66.14
N GLN A 406 -48.78 -24.68 65.75
CA GLN A 406 -50.00 -24.41 66.52
C GLN A 406 -50.96 -25.62 66.52
N VAL A 407 -51.02 -26.39 65.43
CA VAL A 407 -51.77 -27.67 65.35
C VAL A 407 -51.23 -28.72 66.33
N ARG A 408 -49.95 -28.63 66.74
CA ARG A 408 -49.36 -29.52 67.77
C ARG A 408 -49.72 -29.16 69.22
N THR A 409 -50.39 -28.04 69.48
CA THR A 409 -50.73 -27.58 70.85
C THR A 409 -52.22 -27.29 71.09
N GLY A 410 -53.10 -27.52 70.10
CA GLY A 410 -54.55 -27.33 70.20
C GLY A 410 -55.38 -28.62 70.26
N SER A 411 -56.51 -28.60 70.99
CA SER A 411 -57.32 -29.81 71.31
C SER A 411 -58.61 -29.97 70.47
N HIS A 412 -58.87 -31.19 69.98
CA HIS A 412 -60.17 -31.80 69.63
C HIS A 412 -61.24 -31.06 68.77
N LYS A 413 -61.39 -31.43 67.48
CA LYS A 413 -62.55 -32.20 66.90
C LYS A 413 -62.58 -32.21 65.33
N PRO A 414 -63.28 -33.15 64.66
CA PRO A 414 -63.20 -33.35 63.20
C PRO A 414 -64.43 -32.88 62.39
N PHE A 415 -64.31 -32.64 61.06
CA PHE A 415 -65.24 -33.16 60.01
C PHE A 415 -64.95 -32.74 58.54
N LYS A 416 -65.17 -33.71 57.62
CA LYS A 416 -65.72 -33.66 56.22
C LYS A 416 -64.94 -33.15 54.99
N LEU A 417 -64.94 -34.01 53.96
CA LEU A 417 -64.74 -33.75 52.52
C LEU A 417 -65.87 -32.90 51.90
N PRO A 418 -65.65 -32.33 50.69
CA PRO A 418 -66.36 -32.86 49.51
C PRO A 418 -65.51 -32.99 48.21
N LYS A 419 -66.00 -33.84 47.28
CA LYS A 419 -65.61 -33.96 45.86
C LYS A 419 -66.43 -33.00 44.98
N THR A 420 -65.91 -32.61 43.79
CA THR A 420 -66.55 -32.45 42.45
C THR A 420 -65.68 -31.55 41.53
N TYR A 421 -65.73 -31.50 40.19
CA TYR A 421 -66.12 -32.43 39.11
C TYR A 421 -65.77 -31.77 37.74
N PHE A 422 -65.12 -32.52 36.82
CA PHE A 422 -65.34 -32.56 35.35
C PHE A 422 -65.43 -31.28 34.47
N GLY A 423 -64.79 -31.30 33.29
CA GLY A 423 -65.01 -30.32 32.20
C GLY A 423 -63.94 -30.38 31.10
N PHE A 424 -64.18 -31.20 30.07
CA PHE A 424 -63.47 -31.19 28.77
C PHE A 424 -64.43 -30.62 27.72
N ASP A 425 -63.93 -29.86 26.75
CA ASP A 425 -64.56 -29.76 25.42
C ASP A 425 -63.53 -29.38 24.35
N GLU A 426 -63.69 -29.92 23.14
CA GLU A 426 -62.91 -29.60 21.93
C GLU A 426 -63.76 -28.74 20.96
N GLU A 427 -63.29 -28.57 19.71
CA GLU A 427 -63.92 -27.87 18.57
C GLU A 427 -63.72 -26.33 18.49
N SER A 428 -63.51 -25.69 17.32
CA SER A 428 -63.09 -26.17 15.99
C SER A 428 -62.75 -25.00 15.02
N ILE A 429 -62.07 -25.33 13.89
CA ILE A 429 -62.09 -24.69 12.55
C ILE A 429 -61.45 -23.28 12.31
N ASP A 430 -60.39 -23.34 11.50
CA ASP A 430 -59.96 -22.55 10.33
C ASP A 430 -60.55 -21.17 9.98
N SER A 431 -59.68 -20.31 9.44
CA SER A 431 -60.01 -19.40 8.34
C SER A 431 -58.78 -19.09 7.48
N GLU A 432 -58.71 -19.69 6.30
CA GLU A 432 -57.87 -19.22 5.20
C GLU A 432 -58.48 -17.94 4.60
N THR A 433 -57.65 -16.98 4.17
CA THR A 433 -57.88 -16.26 2.89
C THR A 433 -56.66 -15.44 2.48
N SER A 434 -55.96 -15.92 1.46
CA SER A 434 -55.10 -15.10 0.60
C SER A 434 -55.92 -14.58 -0.58
N SER A 435 -55.68 -13.35 -1.06
CA SER A 435 -55.48 -13.08 -2.50
C SER A 435 -55.15 -11.61 -2.82
N LEU A 436 -54.29 -11.42 -3.82
CA LEU A 436 -53.97 -10.13 -4.45
C LEU A 436 -55.06 -9.68 -5.44
N THR A 437 -55.16 -8.37 -5.75
CA THR A 437 -55.00 -7.84 -7.13
C THR A 437 -55.07 -6.30 -7.23
N SER A 438 -54.06 -5.73 -7.91
CA SER A 438 -54.04 -4.63 -8.90
C SER A 438 -55.35 -3.90 -9.29
N TYR A 439 -55.38 -2.59 -9.62
CA TYR A 439 -54.53 -1.86 -10.60
C TYR A 439 -54.42 -0.32 -10.36
N ASN A 440 -53.26 0.26 -10.69
CA ASN A 440 -52.98 1.43 -11.58
C ASN A 440 -54.09 2.51 -11.87
N THR A 441 -53.81 3.81 -12.07
CA THR A 441 -52.56 4.60 -12.30
C THR A 441 -52.51 5.88 -11.40
N ASP A 442 -51.67 6.94 -11.53
CA ASP A 442 -50.67 7.38 -12.54
C ASP A 442 -49.62 8.42 -12.05
N LEU A 443 -48.61 8.69 -12.91
CA LEU A 443 -47.74 9.89 -13.11
C LEU A 443 -47.40 10.82 -11.91
N THR A 444 -46.12 11.00 -11.55
CA THR A 444 -45.15 11.79 -12.37
C THR A 444 -43.68 11.44 -12.10
N ASP A 445 -42.86 11.46 -13.17
CA ASP A 445 -41.42 11.19 -13.32
C ASP A 445 -40.42 11.50 -12.17
N ARG A 446 -39.48 10.57 -11.92
CA ARG A 446 -38.19 10.54 -12.67
C ARG A 446 -37.41 9.22 -12.56
N THR A 447 -36.63 8.95 -13.60
CA THR A 447 -35.98 7.68 -13.98
C THR A 447 -34.59 7.43 -13.34
N PRO A 448 -34.02 6.20 -13.42
CA PRO A 448 -33.05 5.69 -12.45
C PRO A 448 -31.58 5.86 -12.85
N ALA A 449 -30.70 5.84 -11.84
CA ALA A 449 -29.25 5.75 -12.02
C ALA A 449 -28.79 4.28 -12.19
N THR A 450 -27.78 4.09 -13.04
CA THR A 450 -27.17 2.82 -13.42
C THR A 450 -26.24 2.24 -12.33
N PRO A 451 -26.22 0.91 -12.09
CA PRO A 451 -25.30 0.27 -11.15
C PRO A 451 -23.96 -0.13 -11.80
N GLU A 452 -22.97 0.76 -11.65
CA GLU A 452 -21.52 0.61 -11.89
C GLU A 452 -20.85 1.58 -10.88
N GLU A 453 -19.92 1.22 -10.01
CA GLU A 453 -19.20 -0.04 -9.72
C GLU A 453 -18.95 -0.11 -8.19
N ASP A 454 -19.11 -1.28 -7.55
CA ASP A 454 -18.56 -1.57 -6.21
C ASP A 454 -18.24 -3.07 -6.10
N LEU A 455 -17.21 -3.50 -6.87
CA LEU A 455 -16.81 -4.90 -6.98
C LEU A 455 -15.90 -5.36 -5.83
N GLU A 456 -15.32 -4.44 -5.05
CA GLU A 456 -14.50 -4.79 -3.88
C GLU A 456 -15.37 -5.08 -2.65
N GLU A 457 -16.44 -4.31 -2.42
CA GLU A 457 -17.39 -4.55 -1.32
C GLU A 457 -18.26 -5.79 -1.58
N SER A 458 -18.64 -6.07 -2.84
CA SER A 458 -19.35 -7.31 -3.16
C SER A 458 -18.50 -8.56 -2.95
N VAL A 459 -17.19 -8.50 -3.25
CA VAL A 459 -16.28 -9.64 -3.06
C VAL A 459 -16.00 -9.89 -1.57
N SER A 460 -15.79 -8.84 -0.76
CA SER A 460 -15.62 -9.02 0.70
C SER A 460 -16.90 -9.53 1.36
N ARG A 461 -18.07 -9.10 0.86
CA ARG A 461 -19.38 -9.61 1.29
C ARG A 461 -19.60 -11.06 0.86
N GLU A 462 -19.31 -11.44 -0.39
CA GLU A 462 -19.42 -12.84 -0.82
C GLU A 462 -18.42 -13.75 -0.11
N GLU A 463 -17.18 -13.30 0.14
CA GLU A 463 -16.18 -14.08 0.87
C GLU A 463 -16.57 -14.27 2.34
N SER A 464 -17.11 -13.23 3.00
CA SER A 464 -17.63 -13.34 4.37
C SER A 464 -18.92 -14.19 4.45
N GLU A 465 -19.80 -14.13 3.44
CA GLU A 465 -20.98 -14.99 3.34
C GLU A 465 -20.61 -16.45 3.01
N LEU A 466 -19.53 -16.68 2.24
CA LEU A 466 -18.94 -18.01 2.01
C LEU A 466 -18.28 -18.56 3.27
N ARG A 467 -17.51 -17.74 4.02
CA ARG A 467 -16.99 -18.12 5.34
C ARG A 467 -18.12 -18.42 6.32
N PHE A 468 -19.20 -17.64 6.34
CA PHE A 468 -20.37 -17.91 7.19
C PHE A 468 -21.07 -19.23 6.80
N ARG A 469 -21.25 -19.49 5.50
CA ARG A 469 -21.78 -20.79 5.01
C ARG A 469 -20.84 -21.95 5.33
N GLN A 470 -19.53 -21.77 5.23
CA GLN A 470 -18.53 -22.78 5.61
C GLN A 470 -18.57 -23.05 7.13
N LEU A 471 -18.53 -22.01 7.95
CA LEU A 471 -18.61 -22.11 9.41
C LEU A 471 -19.93 -22.76 9.85
N THR A 472 -21.04 -22.48 9.17
CA THR A 472 -22.34 -23.13 9.41
C THR A 472 -22.30 -24.62 9.04
N ARG A 473 -21.65 -25.00 7.93
CA ARG A 473 -21.45 -26.41 7.54
C ARG A 473 -20.54 -27.14 8.52
N GLU A 474 -19.47 -26.50 8.96
CA GLU A 474 -18.52 -27.03 9.96
C GLU A 474 -19.19 -27.18 11.32
N TYR A 475 -19.99 -26.20 11.76
CA TYR A 475 -20.81 -26.31 12.97
C TYR A 475 -21.83 -27.45 12.88
N GLN A 476 -22.53 -27.60 11.75
CA GLN A 476 -23.44 -28.73 11.53
C GLN A 476 -22.71 -30.07 11.39
N ALA A 477 -21.47 -30.09 10.91
CA ALA A 477 -20.63 -31.29 10.87
C ALA A 477 -20.14 -31.65 12.27
N LEU A 478 -19.78 -30.66 13.09
CA LEU A 478 -19.39 -30.82 14.48
C LEU A 478 -20.57 -31.31 15.33
N GLN A 479 -21.77 -30.74 15.15
CA GLN A 479 -23.00 -31.24 15.78
C GLN A 479 -23.31 -32.69 15.37
N ARG A 480 -23.11 -33.06 14.10
CA ARG A 480 -23.27 -34.46 13.64
C ARG A 480 -22.20 -35.39 14.22
N ALA A 481 -20.94 -34.97 14.26
CA ALA A 481 -19.86 -35.74 14.90
C ALA A 481 -20.09 -35.90 16.41
N TYR A 482 -20.61 -34.87 17.08
CA TYR A 482 -20.98 -34.91 18.50
C TYR A 482 -22.20 -35.82 18.73
N ALA A 483 -23.18 -35.81 17.83
CA ALA A 483 -24.31 -36.75 17.85
C ALA A 483 -23.84 -38.21 17.65
N LEU A 484 -22.93 -38.46 16.71
CA LEU A 484 -22.35 -39.79 16.46
C LEU A 484 -21.48 -40.27 17.64
N LEU A 485 -20.71 -39.39 18.29
CA LEU A 485 -20.00 -39.69 19.54
C LEU A 485 -20.96 -39.96 20.71
N GLN A 486 -22.09 -39.26 20.75
CA GLN A 486 -23.15 -39.48 21.74
C GLN A 486 -23.93 -40.77 21.49
N GLU A 487 -24.05 -41.20 20.23
CA GLU A 487 -24.62 -42.49 19.83
C GLU A 487 -23.66 -43.66 20.14
N GLN A 488 -22.36 -43.50 19.84
CA GLN A 488 -21.32 -44.46 20.25
C GLN A 488 -21.14 -44.59 21.77
N THR A 489 -21.44 -43.54 22.56
CA THR A 489 -21.51 -43.64 24.03
C THR A 489 -22.91 -43.96 24.59
N GLY A 490 -23.92 -44.07 23.73
CA GLY A 490 -25.32 -44.33 24.11
C GLY A 490 -25.79 -45.78 23.87
N GLY A 491 -25.24 -46.46 22.87
CA GLY A 491 -25.60 -47.83 22.48
C GLY A 491 -24.76 -48.91 23.16
N SER A 492 -25.39 -49.74 24.00
CA SER A 492 -24.75 -50.85 24.71
C SER A 492 -24.12 -51.91 23.78
N LEU A 493 -22.79 -52.06 23.81
CA LEU A 493 -22.15 -53.37 24.00
C LEU A 493 -20.78 -53.24 24.69
N ASP A 494 -20.57 -54.10 25.67
CA ASP A 494 -19.55 -53.98 26.73
C ASP A 494 -18.19 -54.57 26.29
N ALA A 495 -17.30 -53.70 25.79
CA ALA A 495 -15.94 -54.07 25.40
C ALA A 495 -15.05 -54.53 26.57
N GLU A 496 -15.42 -54.25 27.83
CA GLU A 496 -14.72 -54.74 29.02
C GLU A 496 -15.18 -56.14 29.44
N ARG A 497 -16.47 -56.47 29.40
CA ARG A 497 -16.95 -57.83 29.67
C ARG A 497 -16.50 -58.82 28.60
N GLU A 498 -16.48 -58.45 27.32
CA GLU A 498 -16.01 -59.37 26.28
C GLU A 498 -14.49 -59.64 26.37
N ALA A 499 -13.71 -58.65 26.83
CA ALA A 499 -12.31 -58.85 27.19
C ALA A 499 -12.17 -59.82 28.40
N ARG A 500 -12.89 -59.57 29.49
CA ARG A 500 -12.81 -60.38 30.73
C ARG A 500 -13.25 -61.84 30.52
N VAL A 501 -14.20 -62.11 29.61
CA VAL A 501 -14.62 -63.49 29.27
C VAL A 501 -13.60 -64.21 28.39
N ARG A 502 -12.87 -63.51 27.49
CA ARG A 502 -11.78 -64.13 26.70
C ARG A 502 -10.52 -64.42 27.53
N ILE A 503 -10.22 -63.59 28.53
CA ILE A 503 -9.06 -63.72 29.43
C ILE A 503 -9.11 -65.01 30.27
N CYS A 504 -10.30 -65.55 30.56
CA CYS A 504 -10.44 -66.76 31.39
C CYS A 504 -9.94 -68.06 30.70
N CYS A 505 -9.79 -68.07 29.37
CA CYS A 505 -9.58 -69.30 28.60
C CYS A 505 -8.18 -69.49 27.97
N HIS A 506 -7.26 -68.52 28.07
CA HIS A 506 -6.01 -68.55 27.29
C HIS A 506 -4.74 -68.06 28.03
N LEU A 507 -4.56 -68.49 29.29
CA LEU A 507 -3.28 -68.38 29.99
C LEU A 507 -2.29 -69.42 29.40
N PRO A 508 -1.38 -69.03 28.48
CA PRO A 508 -0.05 -68.60 28.92
C PRO A 508 0.70 -67.58 28.03
N ASN A 509 0.08 -66.95 27.01
CA ASN A 509 0.82 -66.20 25.97
C ASN A 509 0.84 -64.66 26.13
N ASP A 510 0.08 -64.08 27.04
CA ASP A 510 -0.14 -62.61 27.10
C ASP A 510 1.09 -61.78 27.52
N SER A 511 2.06 -62.36 28.26
CA SER A 511 3.25 -61.60 28.73
C SER A 511 4.01 -60.97 27.57
N LYS A 512 4.24 -61.75 26.50
CA LYS A 512 4.97 -61.30 25.30
C LYS A 512 4.27 -60.15 24.58
N TRP A 513 2.94 -60.17 24.51
CA TRP A 513 2.17 -59.10 23.86
C TRP A 513 2.16 -57.81 24.69
N VAL A 514 2.09 -57.90 26.02
CA VAL A 514 2.21 -56.73 26.90
C VAL A 514 3.63 -56.14 26.84
N GLU A 515 4.66 -56.98 26.84
CA GLU A 515 6.06 -56.59 26.66
C GLU A 515 6.29 -55.92 25.30
N GLU A 516 5.78 -56.51 24.21
CA GLU A 516 5.85 -55.97 22.84
C GLU A 516 5.10 -54.64 22.70
N LYS A 517 3.92 -54.51 23.32
CA LYS A 517 3.18 -53.23 23.36
C LYS A 517 3.91 -52.16 24.17
N GLN A 518 4.52 -52.49 25.30
CA GLN A 518 5.35 -51.56 26.08
C GLN A 518 6.66 -51.20 25.37
N TYR A 519 7.21 -52.11 24.55
CA TYR A 519 8.35 -51.84 23.68
C TYR A 519 7.98 -50.90 22.53
N LEU A 520 6.83 -51.13 21.89
CA LEU A 520 6.29 -50.27 20.82
C LEU A 520 5.92 -48.87 21.32
N LEU A 521 5.44 -48.72 22.56
CA LEU A 521 5.19 -47.41 23.16
C LEU A 521 6.51 -46.65 23.42
N ARG A 522 7.52 -47.32 24.00
CA ARG A 522 8.85 -46.72 24.21
C ARG A 522 9.52 -46.32 22.90
N THR A 523 9.54 -47.19 21.90
CA THR A 523 10.11 -46.86 20.57
C THR A 523 9.32 -45.78 19.84
N ASN A 524 7.99 -45.69 19.98
CA ASN A 524 7.23 -44.54 19.44
C ASN A 524 7.55 -43.23 20.16
N GLN A 525 7.77 -43.27 21.48
CA GLN A 525 8.17 -42.11 22.25
C GLN A 525 9.58 -41.64 21.86
N GLU A 526 10.55 -42.56 21.79
CA GLU A 526 11.90 -42.27 21.27
C GLU A 526 11.89 -41.73 19.84
N LEU A 527 10.98 -42.22 18.97
CA LEU A 527 10.84 -41.70 17.60
C LEU A 527 10.26 -40.28 17.57
N ARG A 528 9.30 -39.96 18.46
CA ARG A 528 8.77 -38.60 18.61
C ARG A 528 9.83 -37.64 19.16
N GLU A 529 10.58 -38.08 20.16
CA GLU A 529 11.70 -37.32 20.75
C GLU A 529 12.79 -37.08 19.71
N LYS A 530 13.22 -38.10 18.95
CA LYS A 530 14.16 -37.94 17.81
C LYS A 530 13.63 -37.05 16.70
N GLN A 531 12.32 -37.06 16.43
CA GLN A 531 11.71 -36.17 15.43
C GLN A 531 11.67 -34.71 15.92
N ALA A 532 11.43 -34.47 17.20
CA ALA A 532 11.52 -33.15 17.81
C ALA A 532 12.98 -32.65 17.87
N GLU A 533 13.92 -33.53 18.25
CA GLU A 533 15.36 -33.25 18.26
C GLU A 533 15.88 -32.91 16.86
N SER A 534 15.46 -33.66 15.83
CA SER A 534 15.83 -33.38 14.43
C SER A 534 15.29 -32.03 13.94
N ARG A 535 14.11 -31.60 14.40
CA ARG A 535 13.56 -30.27 14.10
C ARG A 535 14.33 -29.17 14.80
N LEU A 536 14.61 -29.33 16.10
CA LEU A 536 15.44 -28.39 16.85
C LEU A 536 16.86 -28.29 16.29
N GLN A 537 17.46 -29.40 15.83
CA GLN A 537 18.76 -29.38 15.15
C GLN A 537 18.71 -28.63 13.82
N ALA A 538 17.62 -28.76 13.05
CA ALA A 538 17.42 -27.97 11.83
C ALA A 538 17.25 -26.47 12.14
N GLU A 539 16.39 -26.10 13.11
CA GLU A 539 16.19 -24.70 13.53
C GLU A 539 17.49 -24.07 14.08
N VAL A 540 18.28 -24.82 14.84
CA VAL A 540 19.60 -24.38 15.32
C VAL A 540 20.61 -24.25 14.18
N GLN A 541 20.53 -25.07 13.14
CA GLN A 541 21.38 -24.93 11.97
C GLN A 541 20.97 -23.74 11.10
N ASP A 542 19.67 -23.54 10.83
CA ASP A 542 19.15 -22.37 10.13
C ASP A 542 19.54 -21.07 10.85
N ALA A 543 19.50 -21.04 12.19
CA ALA A 543 19.95 -19.91 12.99
C ALA A 543 21.47 -19.67 12.91
N ARG A 544 22.28 -20.72 12.75
CA ARG A 544 23.73 -20.60 12.51
C ARG A 544 24.01 -20.08 11.12
N ASP A 545 23.37 -20.64 10.10
CA ASP A 545 23.52 -20.22 8.70
C ASP A 545 23.09 -18.74 8.52
N GLN A 546 22.06 -18.30 9.25
CA GLN A 546 21.66 -16.88 9.33
C GLN A 546 22.72 -16.02 10.04
N ASN A 547 23.32 -16.48 11.15
CA ASN A 547 24.42 -15.76 11.80
C ASN A 547 25.67 -15.68 10.92
N GLU A 548 26.07 -16.76 10.25
CA GLU A 548 27.18 -16.74 9.28
C GLU A 548 26.90 -15.76 8.14
N LEU A 549 25.67 -15.71 7.62
CA LEU A 549 25.25 -14.73 6.61
C LEU A 549 25.30 -13.29 7.13
N LEU A 550 24.93 -13.06 8.40
CA LEU A 550 25.06 -11.76 9.06
C LEU A 550 26.53 -11.37 9.26
N GLU A 551 27.40 -12.30 9.68
CA GLU A 551 28.85 -12.08 9.77
C GLU A 551 29.45 -11.74 8.40
N PHE A 552 29.11 -12.48 7.35
CA PHE A 552 29.50 -12.14 5.97
C PHE A 552 28.99 -10.77 5.55
N ARG A 553 27.76 -10.39 5.94
CA ARG A 553 27.20 -9.07 5.62
C ARG A 553 27.89 -7.95 6.39
N VAL A 554 28.24 -8.15 7.65
CA VAL A 554 29.05 -7.22 8.45
C VAL A 554 30.43 -7.05 7.81
N LEU A 555 31.12 -8.14 7.47
CA LEU A 555 32.42 -8.09 6.80
C LEU A 555 32.34 -7.44 5.41
N GLU A 556 31.25 -7.65 4.65
CA GLU A 556 31.02 -6.98 3.36
C GLU A 556 30.75 -5.47 3.53
N LEU A 557 30.12 -5.06 4.63
CA LEU A 557 29.91 -3.65 4.98
C LEU A 557 31.22 -2.99 5.43
N GLU A 558 32.00 -3.63 6.31
CA GLU A 558 33.33 -3.17 6.72
C GLU A 558 34.31 -3.07 5.52
N GLU A 559 34.27 -4.03 4.60
CA GLU A 559 35.15 -3.99 3.43
C GLU A 559 34.68 -2.98 2.38
N ARG A 560 33.37 -2.67 2.31
CA ARG A 560 32.86 -1.50 1.58
C ARG A 560 33.31 -0.19 2.22
N GLU A 561 33.33 -0.12 3.55
CA GLU A 561 33.84 1.04 4.30
C GLU A 561 35.34 1.26 4.01
N ARG A 562 36.18 0.22 4.09
CA ARG A 562 37.62 0.29 3.76
C ARG A 562 37.90 0.68 2.30
N ARG A 563 37.04 0.31 1.34
CA ARG A 563 37.27 0.52 -0.10
C ARG A 563 36.68 1.82 -0.66
N SER A 564 35.92 2.58 0.14
CA SER A 564 35.29 3.82 -0.33
C SER A 564 36.27 5.01 -0.23
N PRO A 565 36.56 5.73 -1.32
CA PRO A 565 37.35 6.96 -1.24
C PRO A 565 36.50 8.06 -0.59
N ALA A 566 36.85 8.41 0.64
CA ALA A 566 36.25 9.46 1.48
C ALA A 566 34.82 9.19 2.00
N LEU A 567 34.74 8.59 3.19
CA LEU A 567 34.01 9.17 4.33
C LEU A 567 34.48 8.55 5.66
N ASN A 568 35.75 8.79 6.03
CA ASN A 568 36.24 8.55 7.39
C ASN A 568 35.66 9.60 8.35
N LEU A 569 34.36 9.53 8.61
CA LEU A 569 33.77 10.04 9.85
C LEU A 569 33.70 8.90 10.84
N HIS A 570 34.84 8.56 11.43
CA HIS A 570 34.81 7.98 12.77
C HIS A 570 34.09 8.99 13.66
N MET A 571 32.83 8.71 14.00
CA MET A 571 32.16 9.35 15.13
C MET A 571 32.76 8.81 16.43
N SER A 572 34.05 9.07 16.65
CA SER A 572 34.58 9.19 17.99
C SER A 572 33.72 10.23 18.68
N ALA A 573 32.95 9.82 19.70
CA ALA A 573 32.05 10.69 20.44
C ALA A 573 32.78 11.98 20.78
N PHE A 574 32.32 13.11 20.23
CA PHE A 574 32.88 14.40 20.56
C PHE A 574 32.71 14.60 22.06
N PRO A 575 33.79 14.76 22.86
CA PRO A 575 33.64 15.33 24.18
C PRO A 575 33.04 16.72 23.96
N GLU A 576 32.04 17.09 24.76
CA GLU A 576 30.97 18.07 24.49
C GLU A 576 31.42 19.50 24.11
N ASN A 577 32.72 19.80 24.04
CA ASN A 577 33.31 21.13 23.91
C ASN A 577 34.38 21.27 22.79
N SER A 578 34.48 20.34 21.83
CA SER A 578 35.47 20.42 20.74
C SER A 578 34.86 20.92 19.42
N SER A 579 35.06 22.20 19.12
CA SER A 579 34.63 22.82 17.85
C SER A 579 35.38 22.27 16.64
N SER A 580 34.72 22.20 15.48
CA SER A 580 35.32 21.68 14.25
C SER A 580 36.46 22.58 13.74
N ALA A 581 37.41 22.05 12.95
CA ALA A 581 38.53 22.85 12.43
C ALA A 581 38.08 24.11 11.65
N LEU A 582 36.94 24.04 10.98
CA LEU A 582 36.32 25.15 10.26
C LEU A 582 35.71 26.16 11.24
N GLN A 583 35.05 25.69 12.30
CA GLN A 583 34.49 26.52 13.38
C GLN A 583 35.59 27.18 14.24
N VAL A 584 36.74 26.53 14.41
CA VAL A 584 37.97 27.09 15.03
C VAL A 584 38.56 28.20 14.15
N TYR A 585 38.66 27.98 12.83
CA TYR A 585 39.12 29.00 11.89
C TYR A 585 38.18 30.21 11.86
N CYS A 586 36.86 30.00 11.80
CA CYS A 586 35.87 31.07 11.92
C CYS A 586 35.97 31.81 13.26
N HIS A 587 36.17 31.11 14.38
CA HIS A 587 36.41 31.75 15.68
C HIS A 587 37.69 32.60 15.73
N GLN A 588 38.76 32.17 15.07
CA GLN A 588 40.02 32.92 14.98
C GLN A 588 39.86 34.19 14.15
N GLU A 589 39.06 34.15 13.08
CA GLU A 589 38.65 35.31 12.27
C GLU A 589 37.52 36.14 12.93
N GLY A 590 37.08 35.79 14.15
CA GLY A 590 36.02 36.49 14.87
C GLY A 590 34.59 36.26 14.35
N VAL A 591 34.43 35.38 13.35
CA VAL A 591 33.15 35.01 12.74
C VAL A 591 32.47 33.96 13.63
N LYS A 592 31.49 34.39 14.43
CA LYS A 592 30.74 33.50 15.34
C LYS A 592 29.43 32.98 14.76
N ASP A 593 28.66 33.86 14.12
CA ASP A 593 27.35 33.54 13.54
C ASP A 593 27.31 33.97 12.06
N VAL A 594 27.31 32.99 11.15
CA VAL A 594 27.18 33.23 9.70
C VAL A 594 25.69 33.31 9.36
N ILE A 595 25.09 34.48 9.59
CA ILE A 595 23.67 34.73 9.27
C ILE A 595 23.53 34.89 7.76
N ILE A 596 23.20 33.79 7.06
CA ILE A 596 23.07 33.75 5.59
C ILE A 596 22.20 34.88 5.03
N PRO A 597 21.01 35.21 5.58
CA PRO A 597 20.21 36.36 5.13
C PRO A 597 20.95 37.70 5.21
N GLU A 598 21.83 37.90 6.20
CA GLU A 598 22.65 39.11 6.29
C GLU A 598 23.81 39.11 5.29
N LEU A 599 24.44 37.95 5.04
CA LEU A 599 25.48 37.85 4.01
C LEU A 599 24.90 38.10 2.62
N MET A 600 23.76 37.50 2.28
CA MET A 600 23.03 37.78 1.03
C MET A 600 22.75 39.29 0.89
N LYS A 601 22.15 39.91 1.92
CA LYS A 601 21.87 41.36 1.92
C LYS A 601 23.13 42.22 1.76
N LYS A 602 24.26 41.85 2.38
CA LYS A 602 25.55 42.54 2.20
C LYS A 602 26.10 42.34 0.79
N LEU A 603 25.85 41.19 0.18
CA LEU A 603 26.25 40.86 -1.19
C LEU A 603 25.43 41.63 -2.23
N ASP A 604 24.11 41.76 -2.02
CA ASP A 604 23.22 42.54 -2.87
C ASP A 604 23.65 44.02 -2.90
N ILE A 605 23.91 44.60 -1.71
CA ILE A 605 24.43 45.97 -1.57
C ILE A 605 25.80 46.15 -2.26
N LEU A 606 26.64 45.11 -2.27
CA LEU A 606 27.90 45.12 -3.01
C LEU A 606 27.67 45.03 -4.52
N GLY A 607 26.73 44.19 -4.98
CA GLY A 607 26.37 44.04 -6.40
C GLY A 607 25.80 45.31 -7.03
N ASP A 608 25.06 46.11 -6.25
CA ASP A 608 24.52 47.42 -6.67
C ASP A 608 25.61 48.52 -6.81
N ASN A 609 26.86 48.25 -6.41
CA ASN A 609 27.95 49.23 -6.47
C ASN A 609 28.57 49.35 -7.87
N GLY A 610 28.15 50.37 -8.62
CA GLY A 610 28.60 50.64 -10.00
C GLY A 610 30.11 50.89 -10.21
N ASN A 611 30.92 50.90 -9.15
CA ASN A 611 32.39 51.02 -9.24
C ASN A 611 33.13 49.67 -9.32
N LEU A 612 32.44 48.53 -9.26
CA LEU A 612 33.06 47.20 -9.37
C LEU A 612 33.56 46.91 -10.78
N ARG A 613 34.77 46.33 -10.89
CA ARG A 613 35.32 45.76 -12.13
C ARG A 613 34.55 44.48 -12.50
N ASN A 614 34.57 44.11 -13.79
CA ASN A 614 33.85 42.91 -14.28
C ASN A 614 34.22 41.63 -13.50
N GLU A 615 35.49 41.45 -13.13
CA GLU A 615 35.96 40.31 -12.33
C GLU A 615 35.33 40.29 -10.91
N GLU A 616 35.17 41.46 -10.31
CA GLU A 616 34.59 41.63 -8.97
C GLU A 616 33.06 41.43 -9.00
N GLN A 617 32.39 41.90 -10.06
CA GLN A 617 30.97 41.61 -10.31
C GLN A 617 30.71 40.10 -10.47
N VAL A 618 31.57 39.40 -11.22
CA VAL A 618 31.47 37.93 -11.37
C VAL A 618 31.71 37.23 -10.03
N ALA A 619 32.68 37.68 -9.23
CA ALA A 619 32.94 37.12 -7.90
C ALA A 619 31.74 37.31 -6.94
N VAL A 620 31.09 38.48 -6.96
CA VAL A 620 29.86 38.77 -6.20
C VAL A 620 28.72 37.83 -6.61
N ILE A 621 28.48 37.64 -7.91
CA ILE A 621 27.42 36.74 -8.41
C ILE A 621 27.71 35.27 -8.04
N GLN A 622 28.97 34.84 -8.13
CA GLN A 622 29.39 33.49 -7.74
C GLN A 622 29.22 33.25 -6.24
N ALA A 623 29.63 34.19 -5.40
CA ALA A 623 29.43 34.11 -3.95
C ALA A 623 27.94 34.03 -3.59
N GLY A 624 27.06 34.79 -4.24
CA GLY A 624 25.62 34.76 -3.99
C GLY A 624 25.00 33.42 -4.40
N THR A 625 25.48 32.84 -5.49
CA THR A 625 25.08 31.49 -5.94
C THR A 625 25.48 30.43 -4.90
N VAL A 626 26.72 30.50 -4.38
CA VAL A 626 27.20 29.57 -3.34
C VAL A 626 26.41 29.72 -2.04
N ILE A 627 26.20 30.96 -1.57
CA ILE A 627 25.45 31.24 -0.32
C ILE A 627 23.99 30.75 -0.45
N SER A 628 23.33 30.96 -1.60
CA SER A 628 21.98 30.45 -1.85
C SER A 628 21.91 28.91 -1.88
N LEU A 629 22.97 28.23 -2.34
CA LEU A 629 23.07 26.77 -2.24
C LEU A 629 23.25 26.33 -0.78
N CYS A 630 24.13 26.99 -0.01
CA CYS A 630 24.28 26.72 1.42
C CYS A 630 22.97 26.89 2.20
N GLU A 631 22.17 27.91 1.88
CA GLU A 631 20.85 28.14 2.49
C GLU A 631 19.88 26.98 2.23
N LYS A 632 19.86 26.45 0.99
CA LYS A 632 19.02 25.31 0.63
C LYS A 632 19.46 24.02 1.31
N TRP A 633 20.78 23.80 1.41
CA TRP A 633 21.34 22.65 2.10
C TRP A 633 21.05 22.69 3.62
N LEU A 634 21.17 23.85 4.26
CA LEU A 634 20.79 24.01 5.67
C LEU A 634 19.30 23.75 5.89
N LYS A 635 18.41 24.36 5.09
CA LYS A 635 16.96 24.08 5.17
C LYS A 635 16.61 22.61 4.97
N GLN A 636 17.38 21.89 4.15
CA GLN A 636 17.21 20.44 3.98
C GLN A 636 17.68 19.68 5.22
N ILE A 637 18.81 20.07 5.83
CA ILE A 637 19.30 19.50 7.10
C ILE A 637 18.28 19.73 8.21
N ASP A 638 17.83 20.97 8.43
CA ASP A 638 16.83 21.33 9.45
C ASP A 638 15.53 20.52 9.29
N SER A 639 15.08 20.33 8.04
CA SER A 639 13.91 19.50 7.72
C SER A 639 14.14 18.03 8.03
N THR A 640 15.34 17.48 7.77
CA THR A 640 15.66 16.10 8.16
C THR A 640 15.83 15.92 9.66
N GLU A 641 16.38 16.91 10.36
CA GLU A 641 16.50 16.90 11.83
C GLU A 641 15.11 16.88 12.48
N ALA A 642 14.21 17.78 12.08
CA ALA A 642 12.83 17.79 12.55
C ALA A 642 12.10 16.46 12.30
N ALA A 643 12.28 15.85 11.11
CA ALA A 643 11.70 14.55 10.79
C ALA A 643 12.29 13.39 11.61
N LEU A 644 13.57 13.44 11.97
CA LEU A 644 14.21 12.48 12.87
C LEU A 644 13.75 12.66 14.32
N THR A 645 13.64 13.91 14.80
CA THR A 645 13.12 14.23 16.13
C THR A 645 11.68 13.76 16.29
N GLN A 646 10.82 13.96 15.29
CA GLN A 646 9.45 13.44 15.31
C GLN A 646 9.44 11.91 15.41
N LYS A 647 10.21 11.20 14.58
CA LYS A 647 10.33 9.73 14.65
C LYS A 647 10.84 9.23 15.99
N MET A 648 11.73 9.96 16.66
CA MET A 648 12.21 9.62 17.99
C MET A 648 11.08 9.67 19.01
N ILE A 649 10.26 10.74 18.98
CA ILE A 649 9.08 10.91 19.83
C ILE A 649 8.04 9.80 19.55
N ASP A 650 7.79 9.48 18.28
CA ASP A 650 6.85 8.42 17.89
C ASP A 650 7.29 7.06 18.45
N LEU A 651 8.59 6.73 18.36
CA LEU A 651 9.16 5.49 18.93
C LEU A 651 9.12 5.45 20.46
N GLU A 652 9.24 6.60 21.14
CA GLU A 652 9.06 6.69 22.61
C GLU A 652 7.61 6.43 23.01
N ASN A 653 6.64 6.96 22.26
CA ASN A 653 5.21 6.71 22.47
C ASN A 653 4.84 5.23 22.24
N ASP A 654 5.31 4.63 21.14
CA ASP A 654 5.10 3.21 20.84
C ASP A 654 5.70 2.31 21.91
N LYS A 655 6.91 2.63 22.39
CA LYS A 655 7.56 1.91 23.51
C LYS A 655 6.73 1.98 24.79
N GLU A 656 6.12 3.13 25.11
CA GLU A 656 5.24 3.25 26.27
C GLU A 656 3.96 2.41 26.10
N LEU A 657 3.37 2.39 24.91
CA LEU A 657 2.21 1.57 24.58
C LEU A 657 2.51 0.07 24.71
N PHE A 658 3.62 -0.41 24.14
CA PHE A 658 4.06 -1.80 24.30
C PHE A 658 4.34 -2.16 25.76
N SER A 659 4.88 -1.21 26.55
CA SER A 659 5.12 -1.42 27.98
C SER A 659 3.80 -1.61 28.76
N LYS A 660 2.75 -0.84 28.42
CA LYS A 660 1.41 -1.01 28.99
C LYS A 660 0.75 -2.32 28.58
N GLN A 661 0.81 -2.68 27.29
CA GLN A 661 0.29 -3.95 26.79
C GLN A 661 0.97 -5.15 27.45
N LYS A 662 2.30 -5.08 27.63
CA LYS A 662 3.06 -6.09 28.37
C LYS A 662 2.53 -6.25 29.81
N GLY A 663 2.31 -5.15 30.53
CA GLY A 663 1.77 -5.18 31.89
C GLY A 663 0.43 -5.91 32.00
N PHE A 664 -0.53 -5.59 31.12
CA PHE A 664 -1.83 -6.29 31.09
C PHE A 664 -1.71 -7.80 30.80
N LEU A 665 -0.73 -8.21 29.98
CA LEU A 665 -0.47 -9.63 29.70
C LEU A 665 0.19 -10.35 30.88
N GLU A 666 1.04 -9.65 31.66
CA GLU A 666 1.61 -10.17 32.90
C GLU A 666 0.53 -10.34 33.99
N GLU A 667 -0.36 -9.35 34.16
CA GLU A 667 -1.51 -9.41 35.08
C GLU A 667 -2.48 -10.56 34.74
N GLU A 668 -2.88 -10.71 33.48
CA GLU A 668 -3.77 -11.79 33.03
C GLU A 668 -3.11 -13.18 33.16
N LEU A 669 -1.78 -13.27 32.97
CA LEU A 669 -1.03 -14.51 33.18
C LEU A 669 -1.02 -14.92 34.65
N ASP A 670 -0.81 -13.97 35.56
CA ASP A 670 -0.80 -14.24 37.00
C ASP A 670 -2.21 -14.57 37.54
N TYR A 671 -3.27 -13.92 37.02
CA TYR A 671 -4.65 -14.33 37.30
C TYR A 671 -4.93 -15.78 36.86
N ARG A 672 -4.47 -16.18 35.66
CA ARG A 672 -4.63 -17.56 35.18
C ARG A 672 -3.84 -18.59 35.98
N LYS A 673 -2.63 -18.25 36.45
CA LYS A 673 -1.89 -19.10 37.41
C LYS A 673 -2.68 -19.27 38.70
N GLN A 674 -3.16 -18.18 39.29
CA GLN A 674 -3.91 -18.23 40.55
C GLN A 674 -5.20 -19.06 40.42
N ALA A 675 -5.92 -18.93 39.31
CA ALA A 675 -7.11 -19.74 39.02
C ALA A 675 -6.77 -21.24 38.84
N LEU A 676 -5.62 -21.55 38.23
CA LEU A 676 -5.12 -22.91 38.08
C LEU A 676 -4.70 -23.52 39.43
N ASP A 677 -4.00 -22.76 40.27
CA ASP A 677 -3.60 -23.19 41.61
C ASP A 677 -4.82 -23.45 42.51
N GLN A 678 -5.86 -22.61 42.43
CA GLN A 678 -7.13 -22.84 43.10
C GLN A 678 -7.83 -24.11 42.61
N ALA A 679 -7.78 -24.40 41.31
CA ALA A 679 -8.34 -25.63 40.75
C ALA A 679 -7.57 -26.88 41.23
N TYR A 680 -6.23 -26.82 41.30
CA TYR A 680 -5.42 -27.91 41.85
C TYR A 680 -5.71 -28.15 43.33
N MET A 681 -5.71 -27.10 44.16
CA MET A 681 -6.11 -27.20 45.57
C MET A 681 -7.49 -27.86 45.72
N ARG A 682 -8.46 -27.48 44.88
CA ARG A 682 -9.81 -28.05 44.93
C ARG A 682 -9.86 -29.51 44.50
N ILE A 683 -9.02 -29.93 43.56
CA ILE A 683 -8.86 -31.35 43.20
C ILE A 683 -8.29 -32.13 44.38
N GLU A 684 -7.21 -31.64 45.03
CA GLU A 684 -6.61 -32.29 46.20
C GLU A 684 -7.61 -32.43 47.37
N GLU A 685 -8.41 -31.40 47.65
CA GLU A 685 -9.49 -31.47 48.64
C GLU A 685 -10.54 -32.56 48.31
N LEU A 686 -10.94 -32.67 47.05
CA LEU A 686 -11.92 -33.65 46.59
C LEU A 686 -11.34 -35.07 46.62
N GLU A 687 -10.07 -35.23 46.25
CA GLU A 687 -9.34 -36.50 46.36
C GLU A 687 -9.18 -36.92 47.82
N ALA A 688 -8.78 -36.02 48.73
CA ALA A 688 -8.69 -36.29 50.16
C ALA A 688 -10.05 -36.66 50.77
N THR A 689 -11.14 -36.02 50.31
CA THR A 689 -12.51 -36.37 50.69
C THR A 689 -12.89 -37.76 50.20
N LEU A 690 -12.54 -38.11 48.96
CA LEU A 690 -12.76 -39.44 48.37
C LEU A 690 -11.96 -40.53 49.11
N TYR A 691 -10.68 -40.31 49.38
CA TYR A 691 -9.85 -41.24 50.16
C TYR A 691 -10.39 -41.43 51.58
N SER A 692 -10.86 -40.37 52.22
CA SER A 692 -11.49 -40.45 53.55
C SER A 692 -12.80 -41.24 53.51
N ALA A 693 -13.62 -41.06 52.48
CA ALA A 693 -14.86 -41.82 52.27
C ALA A 693 -14.59 -43.31 51.98
N LEU A 694 -13.53 -43.62 51.23
CA LEU A 694 -13.10 -45.00 50.95
C LEU A 694 -12.49 -45.67 52.20
N GLN A 695 -11.73 -44.96 53.03
CA GLN A 695 -11.23 -45.48 54.31
C GLN A 695 -12.33 -45.64 55.36
N GLN A 696 -13.46 -44.95 55.21
CA GLN A 696 -14.69 -45.22 55.97
C GLN A 696 -15.53 -46.37 55.39
N GLU A 697 -14.94 -47.32 54.62
CA GLU A 697 -15.55 -48.64 54.42
C GLU A 697 -15.79 -49.31 55.78
N GLN A 698 -17.01 -49.11 56.31
CA GLN A 698 -17.44 -49.79 57.51
C GLN A 698 -17.42 -51.30 57.25
N PRO A 699 -17.08 -52.16 58.22
CA PRO A 699 -17.24 -53.62 58.06
C PRO A 699 -18.70 -54.01 57.75
N ALA A 700 -19.65 -53.14 58.07
CA ALA A 700 -21.04 -53.22 57.61
C ALA A 700 -21.19 -53.17 56.08
N CYS A 701 -20.41 -52.37 55.34
CA CYS A 701 -20.47 -52.30 53.87
C CYS A 701 -20.01 -53.60 53.20
N GLN A 702 -18.94 -54.22 53.72
CA GLN A 702 -18.48 -55.53 53.23
C GLN A 702 -19.47 -56.64 53.61
N ALA A 703 -19.98 -56.66 54.84
CA ALA A 703 -21.04 -57.59 55.25
C ALA A 703 -22.34 -57.41 54.44
N VAL A 704 -22.71 -56.18 54.10
CA VAL A 704 -23.84 -55.89 53.20
C VAL A 704 -23.56 -56.41 51.79
N ALA A 705 -22.39 -56.12 51.21
CA ALA A 705 -21.98 -56.61 49.89
C ALA A 705 -21.98 -58.15 49.79
N GLU A 706 -21.62 -58.86 50.86
CA GLU A 706 -21.69 -60.32 50.94
C GLU A 706 -23.11 -60.84 51.17
N SER A 707 -23.93 -60.13 51.95
CA SER A 707 -25.33 -60.51 52.24
C SER A 707 -26.32 -60.29 51.09
N LEU A 708 -25.99 -59.40 50.13
CA LEU A 708 -26.83 -59.14 48.97
C LEU A 708 -26.88 -60.36 48.05
N THR A 709 -28.08 -60.77 47.67
CA THR A 709 -28.27 -61.80 46.62
C THR A 709 -27.79 -61.29 45.27
N ASP A 710 -27.37 -62.18 44.35
CA ASP A 710 -26.86 -61.80 43.02
C ASP A 710 -27.81 -60.86 42.26
N ARG A 711 -29.12 -61.08 42.40
CA ARG A 711 -30.15 -60.20 41.85
C ARG A 711 -30.03 -58.77 42.40
N GLN A 712 -29.89 -58.59 43.71
CA GLN A 712 -29.77 -57.28 44.33
C GLN A 712 -28.42 -56.61 43.98
N ARG A 713 -27.34 -57.39 43.78
CA ARG A 713 -26.06 -56.86 43.29
C ARG A 713 -26.16 -56.33 41.86
N GLU A 714 -26.87 -57.02 40.97
CA GLU A 714 -27.06 -56.55 39.59
C GLU A 714 -28.07 -55.39 39.52
N GLU A 715 -29.11 -55.37 40.36
CA GLU A 715 -29.99 -54.20 40.54
C GLU A 715 -29.21 -52.96 41.03
N LEU A 716 -28.30 -53.14 42.00
CA LEU A 716 -27.42 -52.07 42.49
C LEU A 716 -26.42 -51.60 41.42
N ARG A 717 -25.82 -52.50 40.65
CA ARG A 717 -25.00 -52.15 39.47
C ARG A 717 -25.78 -51.31 38.47
N LEU A 718 -26.98 -51.74 38.10
CA LEU A 718 -27.83 -51.01 37.16
C LEU A 718 -28.19 -49.60 37.69
N ALA A 719 -28.39 -49.45 39.00
CA ALA A 719 -28.60 -48.15 39.65
C ALA A 719 -27.34 -47.27 39.61
N VAL A 720 -26.15 -47.82 39.92
CA VAL A 720 -24.86 -47.13 39.83
C VAL A 720 -24.55 -46.70 38.40
N ASP A 721 -24.78 -47.56 37.41
CA ASP A 721 -24.58 -47.23 35.99
C ASP A 721 -25.62 -46.23 35.48
N LYS A 722 -26.83 -46.19 36.07
CA LYS A 722 -27.81 -45.14 35.81
C LYS A 722 -27.34 -43.80 36.39
N LEU A 723 -26.80 -43.79 37.61
CA LEU A 723 -26.22 -42.60 38.26
C LEU A 723 -25.01 -42.06 37.48
N ARG A 724 -24.07 -42.93 37.09
CA ARG A 724 -22.91 -42.57 36.24
C ARG A 724 -23.36 -41.93 34.92
N ARG A 725 -24.36 -42.52 34.25
CA ARG A 725 -24.95 -41.96 33.02
C ARG A 725 -25.75 -40.67 33.26
N GLN A 726 -26.17 -40.37 34.49
CA GLN A 726 -26.78 -39.09 34.85
C GLN A 726 -25.70 -38.04 35.08
N ILE A 727 -24.66 -38.34 35.87
CA ILE A 727 -23.51 -37.46 36.12
C ILE A 727 -22.81 -37.08 34.81
N LEU A 728 -22.55 -38.04 33.92
CA LEU A 728 -21.96 -37.77 32.60
C LEU A 728 -22.85 -36.87 31.71
N ARG A 729 -24.17 -36.98 31.81
CA ARG A 729 -25.08 -36.06 31.11
C ARG A 729 -25.06 -34.67 31.72
N GLN A 730 -25.04 -34.57 33.04
CA GLN A 730 -24.96 -33.28 33.73
C GLN A 730 -23.63 -32.57 33.45
N SER A 731 -22.50 -33.28 33.45
CA SER A 731 -21.21 -32.74 33.02
C SER A 731 -21.29 -32.17 31.61
N ARG A 732 -21.76 -32.96 30.63
CA ARG A 732 -21.94 -32.49 29.25
C ARG A 732 -22.90 -31.29 29.15
N GLN A 733 -23.90 -31.18 30.02
CA GLN A 733 -24.79 -30.02 30.08
C GLN A 733 -24.06 -28.77 30.59
N TYR A 734 -23.27 -28.88 31.66
CA TYR A 734 -22.43 -27.79 32.16
C TYR A 734 -21.35 -27.37 31.15
N ASP A 735 -20.66 -28.33 30.52
CA ASP A 735 -19.70 -28.06 29.44
C ASP A 735 -20.37 -27.30 28.27
N SER A 736 -21.62 -27.66 27.93
CA SER A 736 -22.40 -26.97 26.89
C SER A 736 -22.82 -25.56 27.30
N GLN A 737 -23.16 -25.34 28.57
CA GLN A 737 -23.49 -24.03 29.12
C GLN A 737 -22.26 -23.10 29.11
N ILE A 738 -21.12 -23.57 29.61
CA ILE A 738 -19.85 -22.82 29.60
C ILE A 738 -19.42 -22.49 28.16
N LEU A 739 -19.61 -23.41 27.21
CA LEU A 739 -19.36 -23.15 25.79
C LEU A 739 -20.28 -22.06 25.24
N GLN A 740 -21.56 -22.07 25.60
CA GLN A 740 -22.53 -21.06 25.18
C GLN A 740 -22.20 -19.68 25.76
N GLU A 741 -21.94 -19.58 27.07
CA GLU A 741 -21.52 -18.33 27.75
C GLU A 741 -20.26 -17.74 27.10
N ARG A 742 -19.26 -18.57 26.81
CA ARG A 742 -18.03 -18.15 26.10
C ARG A 742 -18.31 -17.71 24.65
N MET A 743 -19.27 -18.32 23.98
CA MET A 743 -19.67 -17.94 22.62
C MET A 743 -20.39 -16.58 22.62
N GLU A 744 -21.23 -16.33 23.62
CA GLU A 744 -21.92 -15.05 23.80
C GLU A 744 -20.94 -13.92 24.14
N LEU A 745 -19.98 -14.16 25.04
CA LEU A 745 -18.88 -13.23 25.33
C LEU A 745 -18.01 -12.97 24.08
N LEU A 746 -17.71 -13.99 23.28
CA LEU A 746 -16.98 -13.84 22.02
C LEU A 746 -17.76 -13.00 21.00
N GLN A 747 -19.08 -13.19 20.89
CA GLN A 747 -19.93 -12.38 20.01
C GLN A 747 -19.98 -10.92 20.47
N GLN A 748 -20.08 -10.66 21.78
CA GLN A 748 -20.01 -9.31 22.34
C GLN A 748 -18.65 -8.65 22.06
N ALA A 749 -17.55 -9.38 22.24
CA ALA A 749 -16.21 -8.89 21.91
C ALA A 749 -16.03 -8.61 20.41
N GLN A 750 -16.52 -9.48 19.53
CA GLN A 750 -16.51 -9.27 18.07
C GLN A 750 -17.35 -8.07 17.66
N GLN A 751 -18.53 -7.88 18.25
CA GLN A 751 -19.36 -6.71 17.99
C GLN A 751 -18.65 -5.44 18.45
N ARG A 752 -17.97 -5.47 19.60
CA ARG A 752 -17.19 -4.34 20.10
C ARG A 752 -15.96 -4.03 19.24
N ILE A 753 -15.31 -5.05 18.66
CA ILE A 753 -14.22 -4.86 17.70
C ILE A 753 -14.73 -4.10 16.47
N ARG A 754 -15.86 -4.49 15.87
CA ARG A 754 -16.47 -3.76 14.73
C ARG A 754 -16.77 -2.31 15.06
N GLU A 755 -17.37 -2.03 16.23
CA GLU A 755 -17.63 -0.65 16.68
C GLU A 755 -16.35 0.19 16.83
N LEU A 756 -15.22 -0.44 17.18
CA LEU A 756 -13.93 0.22 17.28
C LEU A 756 -13.26 0.39 15.92
N GLU A 757 -13.40 -0.58 15.01
CA GLU A 757 -12.98 -0.48 13.61
C GLU A 757 -13.72 0.66 12.88
N ASP A 758 -15.05 0.72 13.00
CA ASP A 758 -15.90 1.81 12.47
C ASP A 758 -15.45 3.19 12.99
N ARG A 759 -15.09 3.27 14.28
CA ARG A 759 -14.58 4.49 14.92
C ARG A 759 -13.19 4.85 14.44
N ILE A 760 -12.29 3.89 14.29
CA ILE A 760 -10.94 4.09 13.74
C ILE A 760 -11.04 4.57 12.29
N ASP A 761 -11.93 4.01 11.47
CA ASP A 761 -12.10 4.44 10.09
C ASP A 761 -12.80 5.79 9.96
N LEU A 762 -13.66 6.16 10.92
CA LEU A 762 -14.16 7.54 11.05
C LEU A 762 -13.02 8.51 11.44
N GLN A 763 -12.15 8.13 12.38
CA GLN A 763 -10.98 8.93 12.77
C GLN A 763 -9.96 9.08 11.64
N LYS A 764 -9.66 8.02 10.88
CA LYS A 764 -8.81 8.10 9.67
C LYS A 764 -9.39 9.08 8.64
N ARG A 765 -10.71 9.05 8.43
CA ARG A 765 -11.40 10.02 7.55
C ARG A 765 -11.25 11.44 8.09
N GLN A 766 -11.43 11.67 9.40
CA GLN A 766 -11.23 12.98 10.03
C GLN A 766 -9.78 13.47 9.97
N ILE A 767 -8.79 12.60 10.18
CA ILE A 767 -7.36 12.92 10.07
C ILE A 767 -7.05 13.32 8.63
N LYS A 768 -7.48 12.51 7.64
CA LYS A 768 -7.31 12.84 6.22
C LYS A 768 -7.97 14.18 5.85
N GLU A 769 -9.18 14.43 6.34
CA GLU A 769 -9.84 15.74 6.17
C GLU A 769 -9.05 16.89 6.82
N ILE A 770 -8.35 16.67 7.93
CA ILE A 770 -7.51 17.69 8.59
C ILE A 770 -6.20 17.89 7.81
N GLU A 771 -5.55 16.83 7.35
CA GLU A 771 -4.37 16.89 6.49
C GLU A 771 -4.66 17.65 5.20
N GLU A 772 -5.79 17.36 4.54
CA GLU A 772 -6.26 18.07 3.33
C GLU A 772 -6.61 19.56 3.63
N LYS A 773 -7.14 19.87 4.82
CA LYS A 773 -7.38 21.27 5.26
C LYS A 773 -6.10 22.03 5.61
N VAL A 774 -5.06 21.37 6.11
CA VAL A 774 -3.75 21.99 6.38
C VAL A 774 -2.98 22.24 5.07
N HIS A 775 -3.01 21.29 4.13
CA HIS A 775 -2.41 21.45 2.79
C HIS A 775 -3.10 22.50 1.90
N THR A 776 -4.26 23.03 2.32
CA THR A 776 -4.97 24.12 1.63
C THR A 776 -4.86 25.48 2.34
N GLN A 777 -4.11 25.54 3.45
CA GLN A 777 -3.80 26.79 4.17
C GLN A 777 -2.30 27.18 4.14
N ILE A 778 -1.46 26.35 3.50
CA ILE A 778 -0.05 26.59 3.18
C ILE A 778 0.08 26.87 1.68
#